data_AF-A0A3M1BNL4-F1
#
_entry.id   AF-A0A3M1BNL4-F1
#
_cell.length_a   1.000
_cell.length_b   1.000
_cell.length_c   1.000
_cell.angle_alpha   90.00
_cell.angle_beta   90.00
_cell.angle_gamma   90.00
#
_symmetry.space_group_name_H-M   'P 1'
#
loop_
_entity.id
_entity.type
_entity.pdbx_description
1 polymer ?
#
loop_
_entity_poly.entity_id
_entity_poly.type
_entity_poly.pdbx_seq_one_letter_code
_entity_poly.pdbx_strand_id
1 'polypeptide(L)'
;PITYPKERSYCVVELQDLAGERRITDILYDAMYEGITICDLRLGVEIVCRRVEEAVREGANIVVLSDRNISRYRLAVPSLLAVSAVFRWLSERGLANRVSIVIETGEARDTHHMACLIGYGASAVYPYLVYELIGELCQKGEIKAPYEQAVFNYKKALEDGLLKIMSKMGISTLNSYQGARIFDTVCLSRDFVEEYFPGTPVTLESDGIFEVQDSLLARHDAAYDVENPQLDYGGDMKFRKGGQYHAWSPFVVRALHKFLETKEYEDYKEFSRIANEEHPAFIRHLLDYKKAEKPIPVEEVEPVENILRRFVTGGMSLGALSPEAHEVLAEACNRLGMKSNSGEGGEDPARYWTIKNSAIKQVASGRFGVTPTYLASAKDIEIKIAQGAKPGEGGQLPGKKVNEYIARLRHAQPGVTLISPPPHHDIYSIEDLAQLINDLKESNPQAKVCVKLVAETGVGTIAAGVAKAYADIVQISGAEGGTGASPYSSIKNAGNYWEIGLSETQRVLMENGLRDKVRLRVDGGMRTGRDVVLAALLGAEEFGFGTAAMIAEGCVMARLCHTNQCPTGVATQDPKYREKFKGRVENVMAYFRAVAQEVREILAQMGVRSLDEIIGKRDLLEVRTYDHIPGSKRVKLEEFLKEGYPEGRPLRCLQERND
;
A
#
# COMPACT_ATOMS: atom_id res chain seq x y z
N PRO A 1 -21.98 -27.27 10.72
CA PRO A 1 -23.28 -26.64 11.03
C PRO A 1 -23.50 -26.56 12.55
N ILE A 2 -22.98 -25.49 13.16
CA ILE A 2 -23.41 -25.03 14.48
C ILE A 2 -24.04 -23.68 14.20
N THR A 3 -25.36 -23.71 14.04
CA THR A 3 -26.21 -22.54 13.83
C THR A 3 -26.20 -21.71 15.10
N TYR A 4 -25.46 -20.60 15.11
CA TYR A 4 -25.68 -19.55 16.09
C TYR A 4 -27.08 -18.97 15.87
N PRO A 5 -27.92 -18.85 16.91
CA PRO A 5 -29.26 -18.31 16.76
C PRO A 5 -29.21 -16.84 16.32
N LYS A 6 -30.02 -16.51 15.31
CA LYS A 6 -30.12 -15.21 14.62
C LYS A 6 -30.85 -14.11 15.41
N GLU A 7 -31.16 -14.33 16.68
CA GLU A 7 -31.96 -13.39 17.48
C GLU A 7 -31.28 -13.16 18.83
N ARG A 8 -30.37 -12.20 18.88
CA ARG A 8 -29.90 -11.51 20.09
C ARG A 8 -29.38 -10.12 19.70
N SER A 9 -30.28 -9.25 19.23
CA SER A 9 -30.08 -7.80 19.30
C SER A 9 -30.32 -7.38 20.74
N TYR A 10 -29.32 -7.54 21.61
CA TYR A 10 -29.36 -6.93 22.93
C TYR A 10 -28.80 -5.52 22.83
N CYS A 11 -29.60 -4.62 23.38
CA CYS A 11 -29.44 -3.18 23.41
C CYS A 11 -28.03 -2.75 23.86
N VAL A 12 -27.47 -1.79 23.13
CA VAL A 12 -26.32 -0.96 23.56
C VAL A 12 -26.58 -0.25 24.90
N VAL A 13 -27.84 -0.19 25.34
CA VAL A 13 -28.28 0.31 26.64
C VAL A 13 -27.73 -0.54 27.81
N GLU A 14 -27.35 -1.81 27.61
CA GLU A 14 -26.91 -2.69 28.71
C GLU A 14 -25.44 -2.51 29.16
N LEU A 15 -24.59 -1.77 28.43
CA LEU A 15 -23.27 -1.43 28.98
C LEU A 15 -23.36 -0.48 30.19
N GLN A 16 -24.51 0.18 30.38
CA GLN A 16 -24.78 1.04 31.54
C GLN A 16 -25.28 0.25 32.76
N ASP A 17 -25.78 -0.98 32.57
CA ASP A 17 -26.46 -1.79 33.58
C ASP A 17 -25.60 -2.95 34.14
N LEU A 18 -24.27 -2.87 34.02
CA LEU A 18 -23.34 -3.72 34.78
C LEU A 18 -23.31 -3.26 36.26
N ALA A 19 -24.44 -3.45 36.93
CA ALA A 19 -24.63 -3.16 38.34
C ALA A 19 -23.75 -4.09 39.21
N GLY A 20 -22.55 -3.62 39.56
CA GLY A 20 -21.64 -4.30 40.48
C GLY A 20 -20.15 -4.08 40.25
N GLU A 21 -19.75 -3.53 39.10
CA GLU A 21 -18.34 -3.39 38.73
C GLU A 21 -17.85 -1.93 38.88
N ARG A 22 -16.69 -1.72 39.49
CA ARG A 22 -16.07 -0.40 39.70
C ARG A 22 -15.76 0.24 38.33
N ARG A 23 -16.58 1.22 37.94
CA ARG A 23 -16.48 1.98 36.68
C ARG A 23 -15.56 3.20 36.82
N ILE A 24 -14.34 3.14 36.29
CA ILE A 24 -13.40 4.28 36.17
C ILE A 24 -12.54 3.99 34.92
N THR A 25 -12.39 4.86 33.91
CA THR A 25 -11.50 6.04 33.92
C THR A 25 -11.68 6.86 32.64
N ASP A 26 -11.76 8.17 32.79
CA ASP A 26 -11.73 9.12 31.68
C ASP A 26 -10.29 9.22 31.09
N ILE A 27 -10.12 9.23 29.76
CA ILE A 27 -8.80 9.41 29.12
C ILE A 27 -8.45 10.88 28.83
N LEU A 28 -9.19 11.80 29.44
CA LEU A 28 -8.95 13.23 29.34
C LEU A 28 -7.86 13.73 30.29
N TYR A 29 -7.18 14.77 29.86
CA TYR A 29 -6.26 15.59 30.65
C TYR A 29 -6.48 17.08 30.36
N ASP A 30 -6.04 17.94 31.29
CA ASP A 30 -6.30 19.37 31.20
C ASP A 30 -5.46 20.04 30.11
N ALA A 31 -6.12 20.77 29.22
CA ALA A 31 -5.49 21.55 28.16
C ALA A 31 -4.98 22.89 28.70
N MET A 32 -5.69 23.45 29.68
CA MET A 32 -5.41 24.73 30.31
C MET A 32 -5.62 24.65 31.81
N TYR A 33 -4.76 25.34 32.56
CA TYR A 33 -4.93 25.58 33.99
C TYR A 33 -4.77 27.08 34.26
N GLU A 34 -5.80 27.71 34.83
CA GLU A 34 -5.83 29.15 35.12
C GLU A 34 -5.49 30.05 33.91
N GLY A 35 -5.85 29.61 32.69
CA GLY A 35 -5.60 30.35 31.44
C GLY A 35 -4.20 30.14 30.84
N ILE A 36 -3.38 29.27 31.44
CA ILE A 36 -2.07 28.86 30.91
C ILE A 36 -2.22 27.49 30.24
N THR A 37 -1.74 27.36 29.00
CA THR A 37 -1.66 26.06 28.32
C THR A 37 -0.64 25.17 29.04
N ILE A 38 -1.10 24.04 29.57
CA ILE A 38 -0.27 23.08 30.34
C ILE A 38 -0.24 21.69 29.68
N CYS A 39 -0.47 21.64 28.36
CA CYS A 39 -0.58 20.39 27.62
C CYS A 39 0.74 19.61 27.60
N ASP A 40 0.75 18.46 28.27
CA ASP A 40 1.79 17.43 28.19
C ASP A 40 1.11 16.06 27.98
N LEU A 41 1.15 15.57 26.75
CA LEU A 41 0.55 14.32 26.34
C LEU A 41 1.19 13.12 27.03
N ARG A 42 2.50 13.16 27.31
CA ARG A 42 3.20 12.09 28.05
C ARG A 42 2.63 11.99 29.46
N LEU A 43 2.49 13.13 30.14
CA LEU A 43 1.88 13.19 31.46
C LEU A 43 0.41 12.72 31.43
N GLY A 44 -0.35 13.13 30.41
CA GLY A 44 -1.72 12.67 30.18
C GLY A 44 -1.82 11.15 30.08
N VAL A 45 -0.95 10.52 29.30
CA VAL A 45 -0.87 9.06 29.19
C VAL A 45 -0.52 8.41 30.53
N GLU A 46 0.47 8.94 31.26
CA GLU A 46 0.87 8.40 32.56
C GLU A 46 -0.27 8.46 33.59
N ILE A 47 -1.00 9.58 33.65
CA ILE A 47 -2.16 9.77 34.53
C ILE A 47 -3.22 8.70 34.26
N VAL A 48 -3.55 8.47 32.99
CA VAL A 48 -4.51 7.43 32.60
C VAL A 48 -4.03 6.05 33.06
N CYS A 49 -2.77 5.70 32.79
CA CYS A 49 -2.20 4.41 33.19
C CYS A 49 -2.27 4.18 34.71
N ARG A 50 -1.92 5.19 35.51
CA ARG A 50 -1.94 5.12 36.99
C ARG A 50 -3.35 4.96 37.54
N ARG A 51 -4.31 5.73 37.03
CA ARG A 51 -5.73 5.64 37.45
C ARG A 51 -6.31 4.27 37.13
N VAL A 52 -5.99 3.72 35.97
CA VAL A 52 -6.42 2.36 35.59
C VAL A 52 -5.77 1.31 36.50
N GLU A 53 -4.47 1.41 36.76
CA GLU A 53 -3.78 0.50 37.70
C GLU A 53 -4.44 0.51 39.08
N GLU A 54 -4.72 1.70 39.63
CA GLU A 54 -5.38 1.85 40.92
C GLU A 54 -6.74 1.15 40.93
N ALA A 55 -7.59 1.43 39.94
CA ALA A 55 -8.89 0.80 39.79
C ALA A 55 -8.80 -0.75 39.72
N VAL A 56 -7.84 -1.29 38.99
CA VAL A 56 -7.63 -2.75 38.87
C VAL A 56 -7.15 -3.36 40.19
N ARG A 57 -6.25 -2.69 40.91
CA ARG A 57 -5.80 -3.14 42.26
C ARG A 57 -6.95 -3.12 43.26
N GLU A 58 -7.84 -2.17 43.08
CA GLU A 58 -9.09 -1.99 43.80
C GLU A 58 -10.20 -2.99 43.42
N GLY A 59 -9.95 -3.91 42.48
CA GLY A 59 -10.87 -4.98 42.11
C GLY A 59 -11.76 -4.69 40.89
N ALA A 60 -11.41 -3.71 40.05
CA ALA A 60 -12.06 -3.55 38.75
C ALA A 60 -11.67 -4.69 37.79
N ASN A 61 -12.68 -5.34 37.21
CA ASN A 61 -12.53 -6.43 36.25
C ASN A 61 -12.81 -5.99 34.80
N ILE A 62 -13.49 -4.85 34.63
CA ILE A 62 -13.70 -4.18 33.36
C ILE A 62 -13.34 -2.71 33.54
N VAL A 63 -12.52 -2.17 32.64
CA VAL A 63 -12.16 -0.76 32.58
C VAL A 63 -12.67 -0.18 31.28
N VAL A 64 -13.43 0.91 31.37
CA VAL A 64 -13.88 1.68 30.22
C VAL A 64 -13.02 2.93 30.12
N LEU A 65 -12.24 3.01 29.05
CA LEU A 65 -11.52 4.20 28.63
C LEU A 65 -12.47 5.03 27.76
N SER A 66 -12.70 6.30 28.09
CA SER A 66 -13.69 7.13 27.38
C SER A 66 -13.16 8.53 27.06
N ASP A 67 -13.34 8.97 25.81
CA ASP A 67 -13.06 10.35 25.34
C ASP A 67 -14.34 11.21 25.25
N ARG A 68 -15.49 10.74 25.77
CA ARG A 68 -16.80 11.40 25.56
C ARG A 68 -16.87 12.84 26.08
N ASN A 69 -16.09 13.19 27.10
CA ASN A 69 -16.20 14.48 27.79
C ASN A 69 -15.19 15.55 27.32
N ILE A 70 -14.62 15.42 26.11
CA ILE A 70 -13.76 16.45 25.49
C ILE A 70 -14.46 17.81 25.56
N SER A 71 -13.69 18.84 25.87
CA SER A 71 -14.18 20.22 25.95
C SER A 71 -13.05 21.18 25.62
N ARG A 72 -13.34 22.48 25.47
CA ARG A 72 -12.32 23.53 25.29
C ARG A 72 -11.16 23.48 26.31
N TYR A 73 -11.40 22.92 27.50
CA TYR A 73 -10.40 22.86 28.57
C TYR A 73 -9.84 21.44 28.80
N ARG A 74 -10.33 20.42 28.08
CA ARG A 74 -9.94 19.02 28.27
C ARG A 74 -9.66 18.33 26.94
N LEU A 75 -8.44 17.85 26.79
CA LEU A 75 -7.95 17.09 25.65
C LEU A 75 -8.07 15.59 25.92
N ALA A 76 -8.35 14.81 24.89
CA ALA A 76 -8.27 13.35 24.96
C ALA A 76 -6.89 12.85 24.57
N VAL A 77 -6.35 11.90 25.34
CA VAL A 77 -5.28 11.05 24.86
C VAL A 77 -5.81 10.28 23.64
N PRO A 78 -5.11 10.25 22.49
CA PRO A 78 -5.56 9.49 21.32
C PRO A 78 -5.87 8.05 21.69
N SER A 79 -7.01 7.53 21.25
CA SER A 79 -7.60 6.29 21.75
C SER A 79 -6.69 5.08 21.59
N LEU A 80 -5.97 5.01 20.47
CA LEU A 80 -5.00 3.94 20.21
C LEU A 80 -3.79 4.02 21.15
N LEU A 81 -3.30 5.24 21.42
CA LEU A 81 -2.21 5.50 22.35
C LEU A 81 -2.62 5.12 23.78
N ALA A 82 -3.82 5.53 24.21
CA ALA A 82 -4.36 5.20 25.52
C ALA A 82 -4.49 3.68 25.72
N VAL A 83 -5.10 2.97 24.78
CA VAL A 83 -5.26 1.50 24.85
C VAL A 83 -3.91 0.80 24.93
N SER A 84 -2.98 1.13 24.04
CA SER A 84 -1.67 0.47 23.97
C SER A 84 -0.83 0.75 25.23
N ALA A 85 -0.80 2.00 25.70
CA ALA A 85 -0.07 2.38 26.90
C ALA A 85 -0.63 1.71 28.16
N VAL A 86 -1.96 1.70 28.34
CA VAL A 86 -2.61 1.02 29.47
C VAL A 86 -2.34 -0.49 29.43
N PHE A 87 -2.49 -1.11 28.25
CA PHE A 87 -2.27 -2.55 28.09
C PHE A 87 -0.82 -2.93 28.41
N ARG A 88 0.16 -2.16 27.93
CA ARG A 88 1.58 -2.32 28.30
C ARG A 88 1.78 -2.15 29.81
N TRP A 89 1.32 -1.04 30.37
CA TRP A 89 1.50 -0.67 31.78
C TRP A 89 1.01 -1.76 32.74
N LEU A 90 -0.18 -2.29 32.46
CA LEU A 90 -0.77 -3.40 33.23
C LEU A 90 -0.02 -4.72 33.00
N SER A 91 0.46 -4.97 31.78
CA SER A 91 1.23 -6.19 31.45
C SER A 91 2.55 -6.26 32.22
N GLU A 92 3.30 -5.16 32.27
CA GLU A 92 4.56 -5.06 33.01
C GLU A 92 4.40 -5.28 34.52
N ARG A 93 3.19 -5.09 35.04
CA ARG A 93 2.84 -5.27 36.46
C ARG A 93 2.11 -6.59 36.75
N GLY A 94 1.93 -7.45 35.74
CA GLY A 94 1.20 -8.71 35.89
C GLY A 94 -0.30 -8.53 36.14
N LEU A 95 -0.87 -7.37 35.78
CA LEU A 95 -2.27 -7.01 35.99
C LEU A 95 -3.14 -7.17 34.73
N ALA A 96 -2.56 -7.27 33.54
CA ALA A 96 -3.31 -7.30 32.28
C ALA A 96 -4.33 -8.46 32.19
N ASN A 97 -4.03 -9.63 32.79
CA ASN A 97 -4.93 -10.78 32.80
C ASN A 97 -6.11 -10.66 33.79
N ARG A 98 -6.17 -9.57 34.57
CA ARG A 98 -7.20 -9.35 35.59
C ARG A 98 -8.35 -8.47 35.11
N VAL A 99 -8.21 -7.86 33.93
CA VAL A 99 -9.13 -6.81 33.48
C VAL A 99 -9.37 -6.86 31.98
N SER A 100 -10.60 -6.61 31.54
CA SER A 100 -10.92 -6.34 30.15
C SER A 100 -10.91 -4.83 29.89
N ILE A 101 -10.31 -4.39 28.79
CA ILE A 101 -10.26 -2.98 28.39
C ILE A 101 -11.32 -2.72 27.32
N VAL A 102 -12.26 -1.83 27.61
CA VAL A 102 -13.25 -1.34 26.64
C VAL A 102 -12.91 0.11 26.30
N ILE A 103 -12.89 0.45 25.02
CA ILE A 103 -12.66 1.82 24.56
C ILE A 103 -13.96 2.41 24.00
N GLU A 104 -14.50 3.42 24.67
CA GLU A 104 -15.56 4.28 24.20
C GLU A 104 -14.93 5.53 23.54
N THR A 105 -15.05 5.66 22.22
CA THR A 105 -14.33 6.72 21.50
C THR A 105 -15.12 7.37 20.37
N GLY A 106 -14.91 8.67 20.18
CA GLY A 106 -15.36 9.41 19.00
C GLY A 106 -14.44 9.29 17.77
N GLU A 107 -13.20 8.79 17.92
CA GLU A 107 -12.20 8.73 16.85
C GLU A 107 -12.36 7.49 15.93
N ALA A 108 -12.74 6.36 16.51
CA ALA A 108 -12.85 5.09 15.80
C ALA A 108 -14.11 5.05 14.92
N ARG A 109 -13.95 4.71 13.64
CA ARG A 109 -15.06 4.74 12.68
C ARG A 109 -15.01 3.70 11.57
N ASP A 110 -13.85 3.16 11.25
CA ASP A 110 -13.68 2.19 10.18
C ASP A 110 -13.02 0.89 10.68
N THR A 111 -12.96 -0.08 9.78
CA THR A 111 -12.44 -1.43 10.05
C THR A 111 -10.99 -1.43 10.51
N HIS A 112 -10.17 -0.49 10.04
CA HIS A 112 -8.76 -0.42 10.42
C HIS A 112 -8.61 0.16 11.83
N HIS A 113 -9.40 1.18 12.19
CA HIS A 113 -9.41 1.70 13.56
C HIS A 113 -9.81 0.61 14.56
N MET A 114 -10.85 -0.19 14.25
CA MET A 114 -11.25 -1.32 15.09
C MET A 114 -10.11 -2.35 15.21
N ALA A 115 -9.48 -2.69 14.09
CA ALA A 115 -8.37 -3.65 14.08
C ALA A 115 -7.16 -3.15 14.89
N CYS A 116 -6.79 -1.87 14.78
CA CYS A 116 -5.71 -1.29 15.60
C CYS A 116 -6.06 -1.36 17.08
N LEU A 117 -7.22 -0.85 17.50
CA LEU A 117 -7.60 -0.83 18.91
C LEU A 117 -7.58 -2.24 19.53
N ILE A 118 -8.14 -3.23 18.83
CA ILE A 118 -8.13 -4.63 19.30
C ILE A 118 -6.71 -5.21 19.27
N GLY A 119 -5.98 -5.01 18.17
CA GLY A 119 -4.62 -5.51 17.99
C GLY A 119 -3.62 -4.99 19.02
N TYR A 120 -3.90 -3.86 19.66
CA TYR A 120 -3.11 -3.27 20.74
C TYR A 120 -3.70 -3.48 22.16
N GLY A 121 -4.79 -4.24 22.30
CA GLY A 121 -5.23 -4.77 23.58
C GLY A 121 -6.69 -4.53 23.97
N ALA A 122 -7.44 -3.72 23.23
CA ALA A 122 -8.86 -3.51 23.52
C ALA A 122 -9.65 -4.83 23.37
N SER A 123 -10.46 -5.14 24.37
CA SER A 123 -11.38 -6.29 24.39
C SER A 123 -12.68 -5.97 23.66
N ALA A 124 -13.10 -4.70 23.68
CA ALA A 124 -14.24 -4.20 22.91
C ALA A 124 -14.06 -2.72 22.54
N VAL A 125 -14.70 -2.31 21.44
CA VAL A 125 -14.69 -0.93 20.94
C VAL A 125 -16.13 -0.44 20.82
N TYR A 126 -16.41 0.72 21.40
CA TYR A 126 -17.69 1.41 21.33
C TYR A 126 -17.54 2.78 20.63
N PRO A 127 -17.73 2.85 19.30
CA PRO A 127 -17.54 4.07 18.52
C PRO A 127 -18.74 5.01 18.62
N TYR A 128 -18.94 5.61 19.80
CA TYR A 128 -20.22 6.28 20.11
C TYR A 128 -20.58 7.40 19.13
N LEU A 129 -19.60 8.20 18.68
CA LEU A 129 -19.88 9.35 17.82
C LEU A 129 -20.42 8.92 16.45
N VAL A 130 -20.05 7.73 15.97
CA VAL A 130 -20.60 7.18 14.74
C VAL A 130 -22.06 6.79 14.92
N TYR A 131 -22.44 6.24 16.08
CA TYR A 131 -23.83 5.92 16.36
C TYR A 131 -24.69 7.18 16.45
N GLU A 132 -24.22 8.23 17.13
CA GLU A 132 -24.90 9.52 17.15
C GLU A 132 -25.07 10.11 15.74
N LEU A 133 -24.00 10.07 14.93
CA LEU A 133 -24.02 10.54 13.54
C LEU A 133 -25.02 9.74 12.66
N ILE A 134 -25.07 8.42 12.82
CA ILE A 134 -26.06 7.59 12.11
C ILE A 134 -27.48 8.02 12.51
N GLY A 135 -27.72 8.27 13.80
CA GLY A 135 -29.00 8.79 14.29
C GLY A 135 -29.40 10.10 13.62
N GLU A 136 -28.48 11.06 13.57
CA GLU A 136 -28.69 12.36 12.92
C GLU A 136 -28.97 12.22 11.42
N LEU A 137 -28.18 11.40 10.70
CA LEU A 137 -28.35 11.19 9.25
C LEU A 137 -29.65 10.45 8.91
N CYS A 138 -30.12 9.56 9.78
CA CYS A 138 -31.44 8.94 9.67
C CYS A 138 -32.55 9.98 9.87
N GLN A 139 -32.44 10.84 10.89
CA GLN A 139 -33.41 11.93 11.13
C GLN A 139 -33.49 12.92 9.97
N LYS A 140 -32.35 13.23 9.34
CA LYS A 140 -32.25 14.08 8.14
C LYS A 140 -32.73 13.40 6.84
N GLY A 141 -32.96 12.08 6.87
CA GLY A 141 -33.36 11.30 5.69
C GLY A 141 -32.24 11.03 4.67
N GLU A 142 -30.98 11.30 5.03
CA GLU A 142 -29.82 11.01 4.19
C GLU A 142 -29.51 9.50 4.14
N ILE A 143 -29.74 8.81 5.26
CA ILE A 143 -29.75 7.34 5.33
C ILE A 143 -31.21 6.87 5.21
N LYS A 144 -31.50 6.15 4.12
CA LYS A 144 -32.84 5.60 3.83
C LYS A 144 -33.07 4.26 4.55
N ALA A 145 -32.93 4.24 5.87
CA ALA A 145 -33.20 3.09 6.73
C ALA A 145 -33.55 3.54 8.16
N PRO A 146 -34.33 2.75 8.93
CA PRO A 146 -34.48 2.96 10.36
C PRO A 146 -33.13 2.93 11.09
N TYR A 147 -33.02 3.67 12.19
CA TYR A 147 -31.78 3.81 12.96
C TYR A 147 -31.18 2.45 13.35
N GLU A 148 -32.02 1.54 13.87
CA GLU A 148 -31.60 0.21 14.34
C GLU A 148 -31.02 -0.61 13.18
N GLN A 149 -31.63 -0.53 11.99
CA GLN A 149 -31.15 -1.22 10.81
C GLN A 149 -29.84 -0.61 10.29
N ALA A 150 -29.70 0.72 10.34
CA ALA A 150 -28.48 1.40 9.94
C ALA A 150 -27.30 1.05 10.86
N VAL A 151 -27.52 1.04 12.18
CA VAL A 151 -26.53 0.59 13.17
C VAL A 151 -26.16 -0.88 12.97
N PHE A 152 -27.15 -1.75 12.76
CA PHE A 152 -26.90 -3.17 12.47
C PHE A 152 -26.02 -3.35 11.22
N ASN A 153 -26.33 -2.64 10.14
CA ASN A 153 -25.57 -2.71 8.90
C ASN A 153 -24.13 -2.21 9.10
N TYR A 154 -23.95 -1.12 9.84
CA TYR A 154 -22.63 -0.59 10.18
C TYR A 154 -21.80 -1.59 10.99
N LYS A 155 -22.38 -2.16 12.06
CA LYS A 155 -21.73 -3.20 12.86
C LYS A 155 -21.33 -4.40 12.01
N LYS A 156 -22.25 -4.89 11.17
CA LYS A 156 -21.97 -6.03 10.28
C LYS A 156 -20.81 -5.75 9.33
N ALA A 157 -20.75 -4.55 8.76
CA ALA A 157 -19.65 -4.13 7.90
C ALA A 157 -18.30 -4.09 8.64
N LEU A 158 -18.29 -3.64 9.91
CA LEU A 158 -17.09 -3.69 10.75
C LEU A 158 -16.65 -5.11 11.06
N GLU A 159 -17.58 -6.01 11.42
CA GLU A 159 -17.29 -7.42 11.69
C GLU A 159 -16.68 -8.11 10.47
N ASP A 160 -17.31 -7.96 9.29
CA ASP A 160 -16.81 -8.56 8.05
C ASP A 160 -15.45 -7.96 7.65
N GLY A 161 -15.24 -6.66 7.90
CA GLY A 161 -13.97 -5.99 7.66
C GLY A 161 -12.85 -6.42 8.61
N LEU A 162 -13.17 -6.68 9.87
CA LEU A 162 -12.23 -7.20 10.86
C LEU A 162 -11.81 -8.63 10.52
N LEU A 163 -12.78 -9.49 10.19
CA LEU A 163 -12.51 -10.85 9.70
C LEU A 163 -11.62 -10.84 8.45
N LYS A 164 -11.86 -9.88 7.55
CA LYS A 164 -11.01 -9.66 6.37
C LYS A 164 -9.59 -9.23 6.74
N ILE A 165 -9.40 -8.32 7.70
CA ILE A 165 -8.05 -7.88 8.11
C ILE A 165 -7.30 -9.05 8.74
N MET A 166 -7.94 -9.81 9.63
CA MET A 166 -7.33 -10.98 10.28
C MET A 166 -6.92 -12.06 9.26
N SER A 167 -7.77 -12.33 8.27
CA SER A 167 -7.51 -13.37 7.28
C SER A 167 -6.35 -13.07 6.33
N LYS A 168 -5.94 -11.79 6.19
CA LYS A 168 -4.74 -11.41 5.43
C LYS A 168 -3.47 -12.08 5.93
N MET A 169 -3.41 -12.40 7.22
CA MET A 169 -2.30 -13.10 7.87
C MET A 169 -2.67 -14.54 8.28
N GLY A 170 -3.80 -15.07 7.79
CA GLY A 170 -4.28 -16.40 8.14
C GLY A 170 -4.84 -16.55 9.56
N ILE A 171 -5.08 -15.44 10.28
CA ILE A 171 -5.60 -15.49 11.66
C ILE A 171 -7.11 -15.72 11.63
N SER A 172 -7.56 -16.75 12.36
CA SER A 172 -8.97 -17.17 12.36
C SER A 172 -9.77 -16.77 13.59
N THR A 173 -9.12 -16.41 14.71
CA THR A 173 -9.82 -16.06 15.97
C THR A 173 -9.45 -14.67 16.46
N LEU A 174 -10.46 -13.94 16.96
CA LEU A 174 -10.26 -12.58 17.46
C LEU A 174 -9.36 -12.57 18.70
N ASN A 175 -9.48 -13.59 19.55
CA ASN A 175 -8.64 -13.74 20.75
C ASN A 175 -7.16 -13.87 20.41
N SER A 176 -6.81 -14.54 19.30
CA SER A 176 -5.42 -14.60 18.81
C SER A 176 -4.95 -13.29 18.19
N TYR A 177 -5.86 -12.45 17.72
CA TYR A 177 -5.54 -11.16 17.12
C TYR A 177 -5.37 -10.06 18.18
N GLN A 178 -6.12 -10.12 19.28
CA GLN A 178 -6.05 -9.16 20.38
C GLN A 178 -4.64 -9.13 20.99
N GLY A 179 -4.03 -7.95 21.03
CA GLY A 179 -2.65 -7.77 21.55
C GLY A 179 -1.53 -8.32 20.65
N ALA A 180 -1.85 -8.88 19.48
CA ALA A 180 -0.87 -9.47 18.56
C ALA A 180 -0.01 -8.44 17.82
N ARG A 181 -0.43 -7.16 17.77
CA ARG A 181 0.35 -6.04 17.21
C ARG A 181 0.84 -6.27 15.77
N ILE A 182 -0.04 -6.80 14.91
CA ILE A 182 0.30 -7.13 13.51
C ILE A 182 0.21 -5.88 12.61
N PHE A 183 1.13 -4.95 12.82
CA PHE A 183 1.21 -3.66 12.11
C PHE A 183 2.67 -3.25 11.92
N ASP A 184 2.94 -2.44 10.90
CA ASP A 184 4.20 -1.72 10.71
C ASP A 184 4.00 -0.24 11.06
N THR A 185 5.04 0.41 11.56
CA THR A 185 5.04 1.88 11.72
C THR A 185 5.90 2.55 10.67
N VAL A 186 5.38 3.65 10.12
CA VAL A 186 6.07 4.53 9.17
C VAL A 186 6.02 5.96 9.72
N CYS A 187 7.17 6.62 9.77
CA CYS A 187 7.36 7.98 10.27
C CYS A 187 7.04 8.16 11.76
N LEU A 188 7.23 7.13 12.58
CA LEU A 188 7.19 7.23 14.05
C LEU A 188 8.58 6.96 14.61
N SER A 189 9.01 7.76 15.58
CA SER A 189 10.33 7.61 16.19
C SER A 189 10.40 6.31 17.00
N ARG A 190 11.60 5.72 17.04
CA ARG A 190 11.84 4.47 17.77
C ARG A 190 11.49 4.59 19.25
N ASP A 191 11.93 5.66 19.90
CA ASP A 191 11.66 5.91 21.32
C ASP A 191 10.14 5.94 21.60
N PHE A 192 9.36 6.60 20.74
CA PHE A 192 7.91 6.65 20.86
C PHE A 192 7.25 5.27 20.69
N VAL A 193 7.69 4.50 19.69
CA VAL A 193 7.16 3.16 19.44
C VAL A 193 7.55 2.20 20.57
N GLU A 194 8.79 2.23 21.04
CA GLU A 194 9.23 1.40 22.17
C GLU A 194 8.47 1.74 23.47
N GLU A 195 8.20 3.03 23.73
CA GLU A 195 7.48 3.47 24.92
C GLU A 195 5.97 3.18 24.86
N TYR A 196 5.33 3.30 23.70
CA TYR A 196 3.87 3.26 23.62
C TYR A 196 3.29 2.11 22.80
N PHE A 197 4.07 1.51 21.90
CA PHE A 197 3.66 0.42 21.00
C PHE A 197 4.76 -0.67 20.94
N PRO A 198 5.19 -1.20 22.09
CA PRO A 198 6.39 -2.04 22.16
C PRO A 198 6.25 -3.28 21.27
N GLY A 199 7.33 -3.67 20.60
CA GLY A 199 7.38 -4.83 19.72
C GLY A 199 6.79 -4.61 18.33
N THR A 200 6.24 -3.43 18.03
CA THR A 200 5.84 -3.07 16.67
C THR A 200 7.08 -2.65 15.86
N PRO A 201 7.27 -3.18 14.63
CA PRO A 201 8.35 -2.77 13.75
C PRO A 201 8.38 -1.27 13.45
N VAL A 202 9.59 -0.70 13.49
CA VAL A 202 9.89 0.69 13.13
C VAL A 202 10.61 0.68 11.78
N THR A 203 9.90 1.03 10.71
CA THR A 203 10.44 0.94 9.35
C THR A 203 11.06 2.25 8.84
N LEU A 204 10.60 3.38 9.36
CA LEU A 204 11.13 4.71 9.05
C LEU A 204 10.84 5.63 10.23
N GLU A 205 11.86 6.26 10.79
CA GLU A 205 11.72 7.13 11.95
C GLU A 205 11.42 8.58 11.54
N SER A 206 10.52 9.25 12.29
CA SER A 206 10.30 10.70 12.20
C SER A 206 9.72 11.23 13.52
N ASP A 207 8.39 11.21 13.64
CA ASP A 207 7.66 11.98 14.64
C ASP A 207 7.59 11.25 15.98
N GLY A 208 7.76 11.97 17.09
CA GLY A 208 7.65 11.45 18.44
C GLY A 208 6.41 11.97 19.18
N ILE A 209 6.44 11.89 20.51
CA ILE A 209 5.31 12.30 21.36
C ILE A 209 4.96 13.79 21.20
N PHE A 210 5.97 14.65 20.97
CA PHE A 210 5.77 16.10 20.82
C PHE A 210 5.04 16.43 19.52
N GLU A 211 5.44 15.85 18.40
CA GLU A 211 4.77 16.06 17.12
C GLU A 211 3.34 15.48 17.12
N VAL A 212 3.12 14.34 17.80
CA VAL A 212 1.78 13.78 18.00
C VAL A 212 0.91 14.72 18.84
N GLN A 213 1.48 15.32 19.89
CA GLN A 213 0.81 16.32 20.72
C GLN A 213 0.45 17.58 19.91
N ASP A 214 1.39 18.12 19.12
CA ASP A 214 1.13 19.30 18.29
C ASP A 214 0.02 19.02 17.27
N SER A 215 0.02 17.83 16.67
CA SER A 215 -1.04 17.39 15.76
C SER A 215 -2.40 17.27 16.44
N LEU A 216 -2.43 16.78 17.69
CA LEU A 216 -3.63 16.69 18.51
C LEU A 216 -4.16 18.09 18.86
N LEU A 217 -3.29 19.00 19.31
CA LEU A 217 -3.64 20.38 19.65
C LEU A 217 -4.20 21.13 18.44
N ALA A 218 -3.55 21.04 17.28
CA ALA A 218 -4.03 21.68 16.06
C ALA A 218 -5.47 21.25 15.68
N ARG A 219 -5.81 19.96 15.85
CA ARG A 219 -7.19 19.48 15.63
C ARG A 219 -8.16 19.95 16.69
N HIS A 220 -7.72 20.02 17.95
CA HIS A 220 -8.54 20.49 19.06
C HIS A 220 -8.87 21.98 18.92
N ASP A 221 -7.86 22.80 18.67
CA ASP A 221 -7.99 24.25 18.49
C ASP A 221 -8.90 24.56 17.29
N ALA A 222 -8.74 23.83 16.18
CA ALA A 222 -9.63 23.96 15.02
C ALA A 222 -11.13 23.69 15.34
N ALA A 223 -11.42 22.90 16.39
CA ALA A 223 -12.77 22.61 16.82
C ALA A 223 -13.32 23.61 17.86
N TYR A 224 -12.46 24.20 18.70
CA TYR A 224 -12.89 25.02 19.86
C TYR A 224 -12.53 26.51 19.79
N ASP A 225 -11.65 26.94 18.89
CA ASP A 225 -11.29 28.36 18.71
C ASP A 225 -12.22 29.12 17.76
N VAL A 226 -13.13 28.41 17.10
CA VAL A 226 -14.16 28.98 16.23
C VAL A 226 -15.55 28.66 16.79
N GLU A 227 -16.48 29.61 16.70
CA GLU A 227 -17.86 29.40 17.18
C GLU A 227 -18.61 28.30 16.41
N ASN A 228 -18.30 28.13 15.13
CA ASN A 228 -18.98 27.21 14.22
C ASN A 228 -17.97 26.38 13.42
N PRO A 229 -17.33 25.38 14.04
CA PRO A 229 -16.34 24.54 13.35
C PRO A 229 -16.98 23.84 12.15
N GLN A 230 -16.23 23.80 11.05
CA GLN A 230 -16.64 23.12 9.82
C GLN A 230 -15.73 21.92 9.59
N LEU A 231 -16.32 20.79 9.17
CA LEU A 231 -15.55 19.65 8.71
C LEU A 231 -14.85 20.01 7.39
N ASP A 232 -13.63 19.52 7.21
CA ASP A 232 -12.97 19.58 5.91
C ASP A 232 -13.82 18.84 4.86
N TYR A 233 -13.91 19.43 3.67
CA TYR A 233 -14.50 18.79 2.48
C TYR A 233 -13.80 17.49 2.09
N GLY A 234 -12.59 17.26 2.61
CA GLY A 234 -11.80 16.05 2.51
C GLY A 234 -11.11 15.90 1.17
N GLY A 235 -10.46 14.76 0.97
CA GLY A 235 -9.74 14.49 -0.27
C GLY A 235 -9.03 13.14 -0.32
N ASP A 236 -9.21 12.30 0.71
CA ASP A 236 -8.37 11.10 0.88
C ASP A 236 -8.52 10.09 -0.26
N MET A 237 -9.75 9.94 -0.77
CA MET A 237 -10.08 8.89 -1.73
C MET A 237 -9.96 9.33 -3.18
N LYS A 238 -10.31 10.59 -3.43
CA LYS A 238 -10.30 11.19 -4.76
C LYS A 238 -9.90 12.65 -4.60
N PHE A 239 -9.05 13.09 -5.53
CA PHE A 239 -8.64 14.48 -5.62
C PHE A 239 -9.85 15.42 -5.58
N ARG A 240 -9.77 16.43 -4.72
CA ARG A 240 -10.68 17.57 -4.63
C ARG A 240 -9.83 18.83 -4.57
N LYS A 241 -10.32 19.92 -5.18
CA LYS A 241 -9.63 21.21 -5.11
C LYS A 241 -9.65 21.70 -3.65
N GLY A 242 -8.49 22.00 -3.10
CA GLY A 242 -8.34 22.45 -1.71
C GLY A 242 -8.28 21.32 -0.66
N GLY A 243 -8.45 20.06 -1.06
CA GLY A 243 -8.26 18.90 -0.16
C GLY A 243 -6.85 18.30 -0.25
N GLN A 244 -6.72 17.06 0.23
CA GLN A 244 -5.46 16.31 0.23
C GLN A 244 -4.79 16.27 -1.15
N TYR A 245 -3.46 16.43 -1.19
CA TYR A 245 -2.66 16.27 -2.41
C TYR A 245 -2.64 14.81 -2.90
N HIS A 246 -2.63 14.61 -4.21
CA HIS A 246 -2.48 13.29 -4.84
C HIS A 246 -1.31 13.33 -5.82
N ALA A 247 -0.42 12.34 -5.76
CA ALA A 247 0.70 12.21 -6.69
C ALA A 247 0.26 12.12 -8.17
N TRP A 248 -0.95 11.61 -8.42
CA TRP A 248 -1.64 11.71 -9.70
C TRP A 248 -2.73 12.79 -9.67
N SER A 249 -2.30 14.04 -9.44
CA SER A 249 -3.18 15.20 -9.48
C SER A 249 -3.57 15.54 -10.93
N PRO A 250 -4.63 16.32 -11.15
CA PRO A 250 -4.97 16.83 -12.48
C PRO A 250 -3.83 17.62 -13.15
N PHE A 251 -2.94 18.24 -12.37
CA PHE A 251 -1.78 18.96 -12.90
C PHE A 251 -0.77 17.99 -13.53
N VAL A 252 -0.38 16.94 -12.78
CA VAL A 252 0.54 15.90 -13.26
C VAL A 252 -0.05 15.16 -14.47
N VAL A 253 -1.34 14.79 -14.41
CA VAL A 253 -2.01 14.08 -15.52
C VAL A 253 -2.05 14.94 -16.78
N ARG A 254 -2.40 16.24 -16.66
CA ARG A 254 -2.41 17.15 -17.81
C ARG A 254 -1.02 17.38 -18.39
N ALA A 255 0.02 17.50 -17.55
CA ALA A 255 1.39 17.66 -18.03
C ALA A 255 1.83 16.45 -18.85
N LEU A 256 1.55 15.23 -18.38
CA LEU A 256 1.83 14.02 -19.15
C LEU A 256 1.00 13.97 -20.44
N HIS A 257 -0.29 14.30 -20.40
CA HIS A 257 -1.12 14.34 -21.62
C HIS A 257 -0.62 15.37 -22.63
N LYS A 258 -0.16 16.55 -22.19
CA LYS A 258 0.47 17.55 -23.06
C LYS A 258 1.69 16.96 -23.77
N PHE A 259 2.60 16.33 -23.03
CA PHE A 259 3.75 15.63 -23.63
C PHE A 259 3.30 14.57 -24.65
N LEU A 260 2.23 13.82 -24.37
CA LEU A 260 1.74 12.81 -25.31
C LEU A 260 1.09 13.41 -26.56
N GLU A 261 0.62 14.65 -26.52
CA GLU A 261 0.10 15.36 -27.68
C GLU A 261 1.24 15.94 -28.53
N THR A 262 2.23 16.57 -27.90
CA THR A 262 3.32 17.27 -28.59
C THR A 262 4.48 16.36 -28.99
N LYS A 263 4.78 15.34 -28.17
CA LYS A 263 5.98 14.49 -28.24
C LYS A 263 7.30 15.23 -28.04
N GLU A 264 7.24 16.49 -27.61
CA GLU A 264 8.42 17.30 -27.36
C GLU A 264 9.03 16.94 -26.01
N TYR A 265 10.33 16.62 -25.97
CA TYR A 265 10.99 16.19 -24.74
C TYR A 265 10.97 17.26 -23.64
N GLU A 266 10.87 18.55 -24.00
CA GLU A 266 10.71 19.64 -23.03
C GLU A 266 9.40 19.52 -22.23
N ASP A 267 8.31 19.11 -22.87
CA ASP A 267 7.04 18.87 -22.16
C ASP A 267 7.12 17.65 -21.23
N TYR A 268 7.95 16.65 -21.57
CA TYR A 268 8.24 15.55 -20.66
C TYR A 268 9.02 16.02 -19.42
N LYS A 269 10.05 16.84 -19.61
CA LYS A 269 10.84 17.40 -18.49
C LYS A 269 9.96 18.22 -17.55
N GLU A 270 9.01 19.00 -18.08
CA GLU A 270 8.04 19.70 -17.25
C GLU A 270 7.12 18.74 -16.48
N PHE A 271 6.63 17.67 -17.12
CA PHE A 271 5.90 16.60 -16.42
C PHE A 271 6.74 15.99 -15.29
N SER A 272 8.01 15.65 -15.55
CA SER A 272 8.90 15.05 -14.55
C SER A 272 9.14 16.00 -13.37
N ARG A 273 9.40 17.29 -13.65
CA ARG A 273 9.57 18.32 -12.64
C ARG A 273 8.35 18.44 -11.74
N ILE A 274 7.15 18.55 -12.31
CA ILE A 274 5.88 18.62 -11.56
C ILE A 274 5.67 17.35 -10.72
N ALA A 275 5.98 16.17 -11.28
CA ALA A 275 5.77 14.89 -10.60
C ALA A 275 6.71 14.65 -9.41
N ASN A 276 7.92 15.23 -9.45
CA ASN A 276 9.00 14.99 -8.50
C ASN A 276 9.23 16.13 -7.49
N GLU A 277 9.04 17.39 -7.86
CA GLU A 277 9.56 18.52 -7.08
C GLU A 277 8.50 19.41 -6.43
N GLU A 278 7.33 19.59 -7.04
CA GLU A 278 6.36 20.57 -6.55
C GLU A 278 5.68 20.16 -5.25
N HIS A 279 5.41 18.87 -5.08
CA HIS A 279 4.71 18.34 -3.91
C HIS A 279 5.26 16.96 -3.51
N PRO A 280 6.35 16.94 -2.72
CA PRO A 280 6.93 15.73 -2.15
C PRO A 280 5.90 14.91 -1.36
N ALA A 281 5.57 13.72 -1.87
CA ALA A 281 4.56 12.83 -1.26
C ALA A 281 5.07 11.44 -0.81
N PHE A 282 6.33 11.10 -1.08
CA PHE A 282 6.88 9.75 -0.93
C PHE A 282 8.31 9.81 -0.42
N ILE A 283 8.81 8.69 0.14
CA ILE A 283 10.17 8.57 0.69
C ILE A 283 11.21 8.98 -0.36
N ARG A 284 11.11 8.47 -1.59
CA ARG A 284 12.03 8.83 -2.70
C ARG A 284 12.05 10.31 -3.10
N HIS A 285 11.08 11.13 -2.70
CA HIS A 285 11.18 12.57 -2.92
C HIS A 285 12.11 13.24 -1.90
N LEU A 286 12.37 12.60 -0.77
CA LEU A 286 13.33 13.04 0.24
C LEU A 286 14.74 12.45 0.04
N LEU A 287 14.92 11.63 -1.00
CA LEU A 287 16.21 11.11 -1.45
C LEU A 287 16.58 11.79 -2.76
N ASP A 288 17.86 12.00 -3.02
CA ASP A 288 18.42 12.42 -4.30
C ASP A 288 19.69 11.63 -4.64
N TYR A 289 20.27 11.89 -5.81
CA TYR A 289 21.52 11.28 -6.27
C TYR A 289 22.66 12.29 -6.28
N LYS A 290 23.87 11.84 -5.92
CA LYS A 290 25.08 12.65 -5.97
C LYS A 290 25.50 12.91 -7.42
N LYS A 291 25.69 14.18 -7.75
CA LYS A 291 26.26 14.59 -9.05
C LYS A 291 27.77 14.43 -9.03
N ALA A 292 28.34 13.99 -10.15
CA ALA A 292 29.79 13.93 -10.29
C ALA A 292 30.38 15.35 -10.35
N GLU A 293 31.60 15.51 -9.85
CA GLU A 293 32.37 16.76 -10.04
C GLU A 293 32.59 17.06 -11.53
N LYS A 294 32.71 16.01 -12.35
CA LYS A 294 32.82 16.08 -13.80
C LYS A 294 31.81 15.14 -14.44
N PRO A 295 30.59 15.62 -14.75
CA PRO A 295 29.62 14.90 -15.56
C PRO A 295 30.20 14.47 -16.90
N ILE A 296 29.68 13.39 -17.46
CA ILE A 296 30.05 12.91 -18.80
C ILE A 296 29.01 13.35 -19.85
N PRO A 297 29.35 13.41 -21.15
CA PRO A 297 28.37 13.57 -22.21
C PRO A 297 27.33 12.44 -22.20
N VAL A 298 26.06 12.76 -22.49
CA VAL A 298 24.98 11.76 -22.51
C VAL A 298 25.21 10.69 -23.59
N GLU A 299 25.98 11.01 -24.62
CA GLU A 299 26.39 10.12 -25.70
C GLU A 299 27.31 8.99 -25.22
N GLU A 300 28.03 9.17 -24.10
CA GLU A 300 28.83 8.11 -23.47
C GLU A 300 27.99 7.12 -22.64
N VAL A 301 26.74 7.49 -22.32
CA VAL A 301 25.82 6.64 -21.55
C VAL A 301 25.16 5.63 -22.47
N GLU A 302 24.94 4.42 -21.94
CA GLU A 302 24.28 3.30 -22.62
C GLU A 302 23.03 3.74 -23.40
N PRO A 303 22.76 3.12 -24.56
CA PRO A 303 21.66 3.53 -25.41
C PRO A 303 20.29 3.28 -24.75
N VAL A 304 19.29 4.07 -25.17
CA VAL A 304 17.91 3.99 -24.68
C VAL A 304 17.36 2.56 -24.74
N GLU A 305 17.70 1.81 -25.79
CA GLU A 305 17.26 0.43 -26.01
C GLU A 305 17.69 -0.52 -24.88
N ASN A 306 18.86 -0.28 -24.26
CA ASN A 306 19.34 -1.13 -23.16
C ASN A 306 18.57 -0.84 -21.87
N ILE A 307 18.28 0.43 -21.60
CA ILE A 307 17.47 0.86 -20.44
C ILE A 307 16.03 0.35 -20.58
N LEU A 308 15.44 0.48 -21.78
CA LEU A 308 14.08 0.01 -22.05
C LEU A 308 13.91 -1.49 -21.77
N ARG A 309 14.91 -2.34 -22.02
CA ARG A 309 14.82 -3.79 -21.71
C ARG A 309 14.61 -4.10 -20.23
N ARG A 310 14.92 -3.14 -19.35
CA ARG A 310 14.71 -3.23 -17.89
C ARG A 310 13.31 -2.77 -17.47
N PHE A 311 12.55 -2.16 -18.37
CA PHE A 311 11.20 -1.70 -18.07
C PHE A 311 10.17 -2.80 -18.35
N VAL A 312 9.23 -2.93 -17.43
CA VAL A 312 8.08 -3.82 -17.58
C VAL A 312 6.79 -3.08 -17.30
N THR A 313 5.69 -3.45 -17.97
CA THR A 313 4.37 -3.00 -17.52
C THR A 313 3.80 -3.97 -16.48
N GLY A 314 3.20 -3.43 -15.43
CA GLY A 314 2.64 -4.24 -14.34
C GLY A 314 1.50 -5.14 -14.83
N GLY A 315 1.32 -6.30 -14.18
CA GLY A 315 0.25 -7.24 -14.51
C GLY A 315 -1.15 -6.67 -14.26
N MET A 316 -1.80 -6.19 -15.31
CA MET A 316 -3.12 -5.59 -15.27
C MET A 316 -4.09 -6.42 -16.10
N SER A 317 -4.98 -7.16 -15.44
CA SER A 317 -5.75 -8.21 -16.11
C SER A 317 -6.63 -7.70 -17.25
N LEU A 318 -6.69 -8.47 -18.34
CA LEU A 318 -7.79 -8.42 -19.28
C LEU A 318 -9.11 -8.70 -18.54
N GLY A 319 -10.04 -7.75 -18.61
CA GLY A 319 -11.24 -7.70 -17.76
C GLY A 319 -11.24 -6.47 -16.87
N ALA A 320 -10.15 -6.22 -16.14
CA ALA A 320 -9.95 -4.93 -15.47
C ALA A 320 -9.72 -3.82 -16.51
N LEU A 321 -8.82 -4.06 -17.46
CA LEU A 321 -8.63 -3.24 -18.66
C LEU A 321 -9.46 -3.76 -19.81
N SER A 322 -9.84 -2.86 -20.72
CA SER A 322 -10.43 -3.21 -22.01
C SER A 322 -9.43 -4.02 -22.87
N PRO A 323 -9.91 -4.85 -23.80
CA PRO A 323 -9.04 -5.54 -24.76
C PRO A 323 -8.13 -4.57 -25.52
N GLU A 324 -8.65 -3.40 -25.91
CA GLU A 324 -7.92 -2.38 -26.66
C GLU A 324 -6.72 -1.84 -25.87
N ALA A 325 -6.92 -1.42 -24.62
CA ALA A 325 -5.84 -0.94 -23.77
C ALA A 325 -4.82 -2.06 -23.50
N HIS A 326 -5.29 -3.26 -23.21
CA HIS A 326 -4.39 -4.37 -22.91
C HIS A 326 -3.50 -4.74 -24.12
N GLU A 327 -4.03 -4.72 -25.34
CA GLU A 327 -3.27 -5.00 -26.55
C GLU A 327 -2.31 -3.87 -26.92
N VAL A 328 -2.71 -2.61 -26.75
CA VAL A 328 -1.85 -1.44 -27.02
C VAL A 328 -0.61 -1.46 -26.14
N LEU A 329 -0.74 -1.77 -24.84
CA LEU A 329 0.42 -1.94 -23.95
C LEU A 329 1.34 -3.06 -24.43
N ALA A 330 0.79 -4.22 -24.76
CA ALA A 330 1.59 -5.37 -25.17
C ALA A 330 2.38 -5.09 -26.45
N GLU A 331 1.70 -4.51 -27.45
CA GLU A 331 2.31 -4.13 -28.71
C GLU A 331 3.40 -3.05 -28.54
N ALA A 332 3.13 -2.01 -27.74
CA ALA A 332 4.13 -0.98 -27.45
C ALA A 332 5.37 -1.56 -26.76
N CYS A 333 5.18 -2.42 -25.75
CA CYS A 333 6.29 -3.02 -25.02
C CYS A 333 7.14 -3.90 -25.95
N ASN A 334 6.49 -4.77 -26.73
CA ASN A 334 7.20 -5.67 -27.65
C ASN A 334 7.98 -4.91 -28.72
N ARG A 335 7.43 -3.81 -29.27
CA ARG A 335 8.13 -2.94 -30.23
C ARG A 335 9.35 -2.22 -29.62
N LEU A 336 9.35 -1.98 -28.31
CA LEU A 336 10.46 -1.37 -27.57
C LEU A 336 11.47 -2.38 -27.01
N GLY A 337 11.22 -3.69 -27.12
CA GLY A 337 12.02 -4.71 -26.43
C GLY A 337 11.80 -4.76 -24.91
N MET A 338 10.78 -4.07 -24.42
CA MET A 338 10.27 -4.17 -23.05
C MET A 338 9.44 -5.45 -22.87
N LYS A 339 8.97 -5.69 -21.64
CA LYS A 339 8.05 -6.80 -21.34
C LYS A 339 6.72 -6.30 -20.78
N SER A 340 5.60 -6.65 -21.40
CA SER A 340 4.27 -6.47 -20.79
C SER A 340 3.81 -7.70 -20.04
N ASN A 341 2.92 -7.51 -19.05
CA ASN A 341 2.39 -8.58 -18.22
C ASN A 341 0.86 -8.74 -18.40
N SER A 342 0.40 -9.98 -18.63
CA SER A 342 -1.01 -10.31 -18.85
C SER A 342 -1.94 -10.07 -17.65
N GLY A 343 -1.37 -10.00 -16.44
CA GLY A 343 -2.13 -10.00 -15.20
C GLY A 343 -2.96 -11.27 -14.97
N GLU A 344 -3.83 -11.23 -13.97
CA GLU A 344 -4.56 -12.40 -13.44
C GLU A 344 -5.78 -12.85 -14.30
N GLY A 345 -5.91 -12.36 -15.53
CA GLY A 345 -7.15 -12.49 -16.31
C GLY A 345 -7.17 -13.57 -17.38
N GLY A 346 -6.05 -14.28 -17.58
CA GLY A 346 -5.79 -15.02 -18.81
C GLY A 346 -5.42 -14.09 -19.96
N GLU A 347 -5.14 -14.67 -21.12
CA GLU A 347 -4.89 -13.93 -22.36
C GLU A 347 -5.54 -14.67 -23.53
N ASP A 348 -5.98 -13.92 -24.54
CA ASP A 348 -6.61 -14.51 -25.72
C ASP A 348 -5.59 -15.33 -26.53
N PRO A 349 -5.84 -16.62 -26.82
CA PRO A 349 -4.95 -17.43 -27.64
C PRO A 349 -4.64 -16.85 -29.02
N ALA A 350 -5.54 -16.03 -29.58
CA ALA A 350 -5.30 -15.33 -30.84
C ALA A 350 -4.11 -14.35 -30.79
N ARG A 351 -3.68 -13.94 -29.58
CA ARG A 351 -2.54 -13.04 -29.37
C ARG A 351 -1.21 -13.79 -29.25
N TYR A 352 -1.20 -15.09 -28.99
CA TYR A 352 0.04 -15.83 -28.72
C TYR A 352 0.99 -15.75 -29.92
N TRP A 353 2.28 -15.52 -29.62
CA TRP A 353 3.36 -15.35 -30.60
C TRP A 353 3.15 -14.23 -31.64
N THR A 354 2.17 -13.35 -31.43
CA THR A 354 2.02 -12.10 -32.21
C THR A 354 2.71 -10.93 -31.49
N ILE A 355 2.79 -9.78 -32.16
CA ILE A 355 3.26 -8.53 -31.52
C ILE A 355 2.41 -8.10 -30.32
N LYS A 356 1.18 -8.62 -30.19
CA LYS A 356 0.26 -8.32 -29.08
C LYS A 356 0.35 -9.34 -27.94
N ASN A 357 1.22 -10.35 -28.04
CA ASN A 357 1.45 -11.33 -26.97
C ASN A 357 2.10 -10.67 -25.76
N SER A 358 1.56 -10.84 -24.55
CA SER A 358 2.28 -10.37 -23.36
C SER A 358 3.50 -11.25 -23.10
N ALA A 359 4.68 -10.64 -22.94
CA ALA A 359 5.91 -11.37 -22.68
C ALA A 359 5.90 -12.06 -21.30
N ILE A 360 5.24 -11.45 -20.32
CA ILE A 360 5.09 -11.99 -18.96
C ILE A 360 3.68 -12.54 -18.82
N LYS A 361 3.58 -13.78 -18.32
CA LYS A 361 2.31 -14.46 -18.05
C LYS A 361 2.15 -14.66 -16.55
N GLN A 362 1.09 -14.09 -15.97
CA GLN A 362 0.85 -14.20 -14.53
C GLN A 362 0.12 -15.51 -14.18
N VAL A 363 0.52 -16.11 -13.06
CA VAL A 363 -0.15 -17.23 -12.38
C VAL A 363 -0.57 -16.71 -11.00
N ALA A 364 -1.86 -16.51 -10.80
CA ALA A 364 -2.45 -16.00 -9.57
C ALA A 364 -3.42 -17.02 -8.95
N SER A 365 -3.85 -16.79 -7.71
CA SER A 365 -4.66 -17.73 -6.91
C SER A 365 -5.88 -18.32 -7.61
N GLY A 366 -6.58 -17.53 -8.45
CA GLY A 366 -7.77 -18.00 -9.18
C GLY A 366 -7.46 -18.87 -10.41
N ARG A 367 -6.20 -18.97 -10.85
CA ARG A 367 -5.74 -19.70 -12.05
C ARG A 367 -6.53 -19.40 -13.33
N PHE A 368 -7.17 -18.23 -13.42
CA PHE A 368 -7.95 -17.84 -14.58
C PHE A 368 -7.10 -17.81 -15.85
N GLY A 369 -7.53 -18.57 -16.87
CA GLY A 369 -6.86 -18.64 -18.17
C GLY A 369 -5.47 -19.28 -18.17
N VAL A 370 -5.05 -19.89 -17.06
CA VAL A 370 -3.76 -20.61 -16.99
C VAL A 370 -3.92 -21.97 -17.68
N THR A 371 -3.30 -22.10 -18.84
CA THR A 371 -3.33 -23.31 -19.68
C THR A 371 -1.91 -23.65 -20.15
N PRO A 372 -1.62 -24.89 -20.59
CA PRO A 372 -0.29 -25.23 -21.11
C PRO A 372 0.18 -24.28 -22.22
N THR A 373 -0.69 -23.95 -23.18
CA THR A 373 -0.36 -23.03 -24.28
C THR A 373 -0.14 -21.59 -23.80
N TYR A 374 -0.89 -21.14 -22.79
CA TYR A 374 -0.66 -19.84 -22.15
C TYR A 374 0.76 -19.77 -21.54
N LEU A 375 1.16 -20.79 -20.77
CA LEU A 375 2.49 -20.87 -20.16
C LEU A 375 3.61 -20.98 -21.22
N ALA A 376 3.40 -21.77 -22.27
CA ALA A 376 4.35 -21.93 -23.37
C ALA A 376 4.54 -20.64 -24.20
N SER A 377 3.58 -19.72 -24.18
CA SER A 377 3.68 -18.42 -24.88
C SER A 377 4.47 -17.35 -24.11
N ALA A 378 4.90 -17.66 -22.89
CA ALA A 378 5.58 -16.74 -21.97
C ALA A 378 7.10 -16.69 -22.22
N LYS A 379 7.69 -15.51 -22.00
CA LYS A 379 9.13 -15.32 -21.77
C LYS A 379 9.47 -15.34 -20.28
N ASP A 380 8.63 -14.70 -19.47
CA ASP A 380 8.67 -14.84 -18.00
C ASP A 380 7.30 -15.29 -17.50
N ILE A 381 7.26 -16.09 -16.44
CA ILE A 381 6.05 -16.48 -15.73
C ILE A 381 6.10 -15.82 -14.34
N GLU A 382 5.05 -15.09 -13.96
CA GLU A 382 4.99 -14.40 -12.67
C GLU A 382 4.00 -15.07 -11.72
N ILE A 383 4.50 -15.66 -10.64
CA ILE A 383 3.70 -16.10 -9.50
C ILE A 383 3.30 -14.86 -8.69
N LYS A 384 2.02 -14.55 -8.67
CA LYS A 384 1.48 -13.38 -7.96
C LYS A 384 1.04 -13.75 -6.56
N ILE A 385 1.96 -13.68 -5.60
CA ILE A 385 1.63 -13.86 -4.17
C ILE A 385 0.74 -12.71 -3.69
N ALA A 386 1.10 -11.47 -4.00
CA ALA A 386 0.35 -10.30 -3.56
C ALA A 386 0.46 -9.09 -4.53
N GLN A 387 -0.29 -8.03 -4.24
CA GLN A 387 -0.17 -6.72 -4.90
C GLN A 387 -0.33 -5.59 -3.88
N GLY A 388 0.38 -4.48 -4.07
CA GLY A 388 0.43 -3.40 -3.07
C GLY A 388 -0.92 -2.76 -2.73
N ALA A 389 -1.87 -2.74 -3.65
CA ALA A 389 -3.20 -2.13 -3.40
C ALA A 389 -4.14 -2.97 -2.49
N LYS A 390 -3.79 -4.24 -2.27
CA LYS A 390 -4.52 -5.18 -1.41
C LYS A 390 -3.70 -6.43 -1.07
N PRO A 391 -2.65 -6.27 -0.26
CA PRO A 391 -1.90 -7.42 0.26
C PRO A 391 -2.82 -8.29 1.13
N GLY A 392 -2.57 -9.60 1.12
CA GLY A 392 -3.37 -10.59 1.84
C GLY A 392 -4.77 -10.84 1.28
N GLU A 393 -5.09 -10.35 0.09
CA GLU A 393 -6.39 -10.54 -0.58
C GLU A 393 -6.25 -10.96 -2.05
N GLY A 394 -7.30 -11.60 -2.58
CA GLY A 394 -7.37 -12.03 -3.97
C GLY A 394 -7.76 -10.93 -4.97
N GLY A 395 -7.59 -11.29 -6.24
CA GLY A 395 -8.14 -10.57 -7.39
C GLY A 395 -9.65 -10.31 -7.27
N GLN A 396 -10.12 -9.19 -7.83
CA GLN A 396 -11.55 -8.86 -7.83
C GLN A 396 -11.96 -8.30 -9.18
N LEU A 397 -12.95 -8.92 -9.81
CA LEU A 397 -13.59 -8.44 -11.02
C LEU A 397 -15.11 -8.40 -10.84
N PRO A 398 -15.72 -7.21 -10.75
CA PRO A 398 -17.18 -7.08 -10.63
C PRO A 398 -17.91 -7.78 -11.77
N GLY A 399 -19.02 -8.48 -11.46
CA GLY A 399 -19.75 -9.31 -12.45
C GLY A 399 -20.21 -8.54 -13.69
N LYS A 400 -20.52 -7.25 -13.57
CA LYS A 400 -20.82 -6.36 -14.70
C LYS A 400 -19.68 -6.19 -15.71
N LYS A 401 -18.45 -6.57 -15.36
CA LYS A 401 -17.28 -6.61 -16.25
C LYS A 401 -16.99 -8.02 -16.78
N VAL A 402 -17.76 -9.02 -16.36
CA VAL A 402 -17.61 -10.41 -16.81
C VAL A 402 -18.61 -10.65 -17.94
N ASN A 403 -18.34 -10.04 -19.10
CA ASN A 403 -19.10 -10.34 -20.31
C ASN A 403 -18.73 -11.73 -20.87
N GLU A 404 -19.38 -12.19 -21.94
CA GLU A 404 -19.14 -13.50 -22.54
C GLU A 404 -17.67 -13.71 -22.95
N TYR A 405 -17.02 -12.66 -23.48
CA TYR A 405 -15.62 -12.72 -23.87
C TYR A 405 -14.70 -12.99 -22.66
N ILE A 406 -14.87 -12.23 -21.57
CA ILE A 406 -14.09 -12.41 -20.34
C ILE A 406 -14.41 -13.75 -19.68
N ALA A 407 -15.69 -14.13 -19.62
CA ALA A 407 -16.12 -15.41 -19.06
C ALA A 407 -15.48 -16.59 -19.79
N ARG A 408 -15.45 -16.57 -21.13
CA ARG A 408 -14.80 -17.59 -21.95
C ARG A 408 -13.31 -17.72 -21.66
N LEU A 409 -12.57 -16.60 -21.61
CA LEU A 409 -11.13 -16.60 -21.33
C LEU A 409 -10.80 -17.15 -19.94
N ARG A 410 -11.70 -16.94 -18.98
CA ARG A 410 -11.50 -17.32 -17.58
C ARG A 410 -12.14 -18.67 -17.22
N HIS A 411 -12.79 -19.34 -18.17
CA HIS A 411 -13.60 -20.53 -17.91
C HIS A 411 -14.65 -20.32 -16.80
N ALA A 412 -15.27 -19.13 -16.81
CA ALA A 412 -16.21 -18.67 -15.80
C ALA A 412 -17.62 -18.46 -16.39
N GLN A 413 -18.58 -18.11 -15.54
CA GLN A 413 -19.95 -17.80 -15.94
C GLN A 413 -20.12 -16.29 -16.22
N PRO A 414 -20.73 -15.89 -17.34
CA PRO A 414 -21.04 -14.48 -17.61
C PRO A 414 -21.86 -13.83 -16.51
N GLY A 415 -21.58 -12.56 -16.20
CA GLY A 415 -22.29 -11.75 -15.21
C GLY A 415 -21.95 -12.05 -13.74
N VAL A 416 -21.23 -13.13 -13.45
CA VAL A 416 -20.87 -13.52 -12.08
C VAL A 416 -19.62 -12.76 -11.62
N THR A 417 -19.67 -12.21 -10.41
CA THR A 417 -18.50 -11.54 -9.82
C THR A 417 -17.41 -12.57 -9.51
N LEU A 418 -16.19 -12.29 -9.97
CA LEU A 418 -15.03 -13.15 -9.71
C LEU A 418 -14.21 -12.54 -8.57
N ILE A 419 -14.26 -13.20 -7.41
CA ILE A 419 -13.37 -12.93 -6.27
C ILE A 419 -12.44 -14.11 -6.17
N SER A 420 -11.16 -13.90 -6.48
CA SER A 420 -10.17 -14.97 -6.36
C SER A 420 -9.97 -15.32 -4.88
N PRO A 421 -9.64 -16.58 -4.55
CA PRO A 421 -9.18 -16.93 -3.21
C PRO A 421 -8.00 -16.03 -2.79
N PRO A 422 -7.90 -15.62 -1.51
CA PRO A 422 -6.72 -14.88 -1.05
C PRO A 422 -5.42 -15.67 -1.22
N PRO A 423 -5.28 -16.92 -0.74
CA PRO A 423 -4.07 -17.69 -0.95
C PRO A 423 -4.10 -18.44 -2.29
N HIS A 424 -2.91 -18.80 -2.77
CA HIS A 424 -2.75 -19.90 -3.71
C HIS A 424 -3.04 -21.22 -2.97
N HIS A 425 -3.95 -22.05 -3.48
CA HIS A 425 -4.31 -23.31 -2.82
C HIS A 425 -3.26 -24.41 -2.94
N ASP A 426 -2.21 -24.15 -3.73
CA ASP A 426 -1.02 -24.96 -3.93
C ASP A 426 0.24 -24.28 -3.37
N ILE A 427 0.10 -23.25 -2.52
CA ILE A 427 1.20 -22.60 -1.80
C ILE A 427 0.79 -22.30 -0.37
N TYR A 428 1.13 -23.19 0.57
CA TYR A 428 0.91 -22.99 2.01
C TYR A 428 2.20 -22.84 2.81
N SER A 429 3.33 -23.02 2.14
CA SER A 429 4.66 -22.97 2.72
C SER A 429 5.70 -22.58 1.65
N ILE A 430 6.96 -22.42 2.05
CA ILE A 430 8.03 -22.06 1.10
C ILE A 430 8.39 -23.23 0.18
N GLU A 431 8.28 -24.46 0.67
CA GLU A 431 8.47 -25.69 -0.10
C GLU A 431 7.38 -25.90 -1.15
N ASP A 432 6.14 -25.52 -0.86
CA ASP A 432 5.06 -25.53 -1.85
C ASP A 432 5.32 -24.50 -2.97
N LEU A 433 5.84 -23.32 -2.61
CA LEU A 433 6.26 -22.32 -3.60
C LEU A 433 7.39 -22.88 -4.48
N ALA A 434 8.37 -23.58 -3.89
CA ALA A 434 9.43 -24.23 -4.64
C ALA A 434 8.89 -25.28 -5.61
N GLN A 435 7.88 -26.06 -5.19
CA GLN A 435 7.21 -27.02 -6.08
C GLN A 435 6.52 -26.31 -7.25
N LEU A 436 5.79 -25.22 -7.01
CA LEU A 436 5.16 -24.48 -8.10
C LEU A 436 6.20 -23.86 -9.05
N ILE A 437 7.32 -23.34 -8.53
CA ILE A 437 8.41 -22.83 -9.38
C ILE A 437 8.96 -23.95 -10.27
N ASN A 438 9.19 -25.15 -9.69
CA ASN A 438 9.60 -26.33 -10.44
C ASN A 438 8.59 -26.68 -11.55
N ASP A 439 7.30 -26.78 -11.22
CA ASP A 439 6.25 -27.13 -12.18
C ASP A 439 6.17 -26.13 -13.35
N LEU A 440 6.36 -24.84 -13.06
CA LEU A 440 6.35 -23.80 -14.08
C LEU A 440 7.59 -23.87 -14.98
N LYS A 441 8.78 -24.13 -14.42
CA LYS A 441 10.01 -24.35 -15.19
C LYS A 441 9.91 -25.62 -16.05
N GLU A 442 9.30 -26.69 -15.56
CA GLU A 442 9.02 -27.90 -16.35
C GLU A 442 8.01 -27.63 -17.49
N SER A 443 6.98 -26.82 -17.22
CA SER A 443 5.98 -26.48 -18.24
C SER A 443 6.54 -25.60 -19.37
N ASN A 444 7.52 -24.75 -19.08
CA ASN A 444 8.22 -23.93 -20.05
C ASN A 444 9.69 -23.77 -19.63
N PRO A 445 10.58 -24.68 -20.07
CA PRO A 445 11.99 -24.68 -19.69
C PRO A 445 12.75 -23.42 -20.10
N GLN A 446 12.22 -22.62 -21.03
CA GLN A 446 12.86 -21.39 -21.49
C GLN A 446 12.42 -20.16 -20.68
N ALA A 447 11.31 -20.23 -19.96
CA ALA A 447 10.79 -19.09 -19.21
C ALA A 447 11.51 -18.88 -17.88
N LYS A 448 11.67 -17.62 -17.51
CA LYS A 448 12.09 -17.22 -16.15
C LYS A 448 10.89 -17.18 -15.22
N VAL A 449 11.05 -17.59 -13.98
CA VAL A 449 10.01 -17.52 -12.95
C VAL A 449 10.26 -16.32 -12.04
N CYS A 450 9.27 -15.42 -12.00
CA CYS A 450 9.21 -14.24 -11.14
C CYS A 450 8.25 -14.51 -9.98
N VAL A 451 8.62 -14.12 -8.76
CA VAL A 451 7.70 -14.12 -7.61
C VAL A 451 7.42 -12.69 -7.20
N LYS A 452 6.15 -12.29 -7.27
CA LYS A 452 5.70 -10.94 -6.91
C LYS A 452 5.24 -10.87 -5.47
N LEU A 453 6.03 -10.20 -4.64
CA LEU A 453 5.81 -9.89 -3.23
C LEU A 453 5.38 -8.42 -3.07
N VAL A 454 4.96 -8.06 -1.86
CA VAL A 454 4.67 -6.67 -1.48
C VAL A 454 5.62 -6.26 -0.38
N ALA A 455 6.07 -5.00 -0.39
CA ALA A 455 6.88 -4.45 0.67
C ALA A 455 6.12 -4.46 2.01
N GLU A 456 6.73 -5.05 3.02
CA GLU A 456 6.35 -5.07 4.44
C GLU A 456 7.60 -5.46 5.24
N THR A 457 7.62 -5.21 6.55
CA THR A 457 8.73 -5.68 7.40
C THR A 457 8.90 -7.20 7.25
N GLY A 458 10.12 -7.65 6.98
CA GLY A 458 10.45 -9.08 6.88
C GLY A 458 10.38 -9.64 5.46
N VAL A 459 9.97 -8.84 4.46
CA VAL A 459 9.93 -9.26 3.06
C VAL A 459 11.31 -9.71 2.55
N GLY A 460 12.40 -9.18 3.08
CA GLY A 460 13.76 -9.61 2.70
C GLY A 460 14.06 -11.05 3.10
N THR A 461 13.52 -11.49 4.25
CA THR A 461 13.62 -12.89 4.70
C THR A 461 12.86 -13.82 3.76
N ILE A 462 11.65 -13.40 3.36
CA ILE A 462 10.83 -14.15 2.38
C ILE A 462 11.56 -14.21 1.04
N ALA A 463 12.15 -13.10 0.58
CA ALA A 463 12.91 -13.06 -0.67
C ALA A 463 14.11 -14.01 -0.67
N ALA A 464 14.81 -14.17 0.47
CA ALA A 464 15.87 -15.17 0.61
C ALA A 464 15.34 -16.61 0.47
N GLY A 465 14.17 -16.90 1.05
CA GLY A 465 13.46 -18.17 0.84
C GLY A 465 13.11 -18.40 -0.63
N VAL A 466 12.55 -17.38 -1.29
CA VAL A 466 12.19 -17.40 -2.72
C VAL A 466 13.41 -17.66 -3.61
N ALA A 467 14.55 -17.06 -3.30
CA ALA A 467 15.81 -17.31 -4.03
C ALA A 467 16.29 -18.77 -3.85
N LYS A 468 16.15 -19.34 -2.64
CA LYS A 468 16.45 -20.76 -2.37
C LYS A 468 15.44 -21.72 -3.01
N ALA A 469 14.24 -21.24 -3.32
CA ALA A 469 13.20 -21.93 -4.07
C ALA A 469 13.39 -21.84 -5.59
N TYR A 470 14.57 -21.39 -6.07
CA TYR A 470 14.94 -21.35 -7.48
C TYR A 470 14.14 -20.37 -8.35
N ALA A 471 13.57 -19.31 -7.76
CA ALA A 471 13.04 -18.20 -8.55
C ALA A 471 14.18 -17.45 -9.25
N ASP A 472 13.93 -16.93 -10.45
CA ASP A 472 14.92 -16.15 -11.22
C ASP A 472 14.80 -14.65 -10.93
N ILE A 473 13.59 -14.19 -10.58
CA ILE A 473 13.26 -12.79 -10.33
C ILE A 473 12.43 -12.68 -9.05
N VAL A 474 12.78 -11.74 -8.18
CA VAL A 474 11.94 -11.32 -7.04
C VAL A 474 11.43 -9.92 -7.32
N GLN A 475 10.11 -9.75 -7.39
CA GLN A 475 9.49 -8.44 -7.51
C GLN A 475 9.01 -7.93 -6.15
N ILE A 476 9.45 -6.74 -5.75
CA ILE A 476 8.95 -6.02 -4.56
C ILE A 476 7.99 -4.92 -5.02
N SER A 477 6.71 -5.07 -4.70
CA SER A 477 5.68 -4.06 -5.00
C SER A 477 5.40 -3.15 -3.81
N GLY A 478 5.43 -1.85 -4.00
CA GLY A 478 5.02 -0.88 -2.97
C GLY A 478 3.50 -0.74 -2.84
N ALA A 479 3.04 -0.29 -1.67
CA ALA A 479 1.62 -0.01 -1.35
C ALA A 479 0.97 1.01 -2.30
N GLU A 480 1.78 1.82 -2.98
CA GLU A 480 1.38 2.81 -3.97
C GLU A 480 0.86 2.21 -5.29
N GLY A 481 0.87 0.87 -5.43
CA GLY A 481 0.40 0.16 -6.60
C GLY A 481 -1.07 0.46 -6.95
N GLY A 482 -1.37 0.48 -8.25
CA GLY A 482 -2.74 0.65 -8.75
C GLY A 482 -3.61 -0.59 -8.61
N THR A 483 -4.93 -0.41 -8.73
CA THR A 483 -5.89 -1.53 -8.81
C THR A 483 -7.15 -1.14 -9.58
N GLY A 484 -7.75 -2.10 -10.28
CA GLY A 484 -9.05 -1.94 -10.92
C GLY A 484 -10.22 -2.01 -9.93
N ALA A 485 -10.07 -2.79 -8.85
CA ALA A 485 -11.07 -2.97 -7.79
C ALA A 485 -10.40 -3.51 -6.50
N SER A 486 -10.61 -2.82 -5.39
CA SER A 486 -10.09 -3.19 -4.07
C SER A 486 -10.90 -2.49 -2.97
N PRO A 487 -11.03 -3.09 -1.77
CA PRO A 487 -11.53 -2.38 -0.60
C PRO A 487 -10.67 -1.15 -0.29
N TYR A 488 -11.34 -0.10 0.14
CA TYR A 488 -10.70 1.15 0.52
C TYR A 488 -9.74 1.01 1.69
N SER A 489 -10.10 0.20 2.70
CA SER A 489 -9.25 -0.09 3.84
C SER A 489 -7.90 -0.68 3.41
N SER A 490 -7.88 -1.54 2.38
CA SER A 490 -6.65 -2.16 1.89
C SER A 490 -5.81 -1.21 1.04
N ILE A 491 -6.43 -0.35 0.21
CA ILE A 491 -5.71 0.67 -0.56
C ILE A 491 -4.97 1.66 0.37
N LYS A 492 -5.53 1.94 1.55
CA LYS A 492 -5.02 2.95 2.46
C LYS A 492 -4.12 2.41 3.58
N ASN A 493 -4.37 1.18 4.03
CA ASN A 493 -3.83 0.71 5.31
C ASN A 493 -3.13 -0.66 5.21
N ALA A 494 -2.76 -1.13 4.02
CA ALA A 494 -2.07 -2.41 3.86
C ALA A 494 -0.89 -2.34 2.88
N GLY A 495 0.23 -2.94 3.27
CA GLY A 495 1.52 -2.85 2.58
C GLY A 495 2.34 -1.63 3.02
N ASN A 496 3.59 -1.60 2.59
CA ASN A 496 4.57 -0.56 2.91
C ASN A 496 5.17 0.04 1.61
N TYR A 497 6.02 1.05 1.76
CA TYR A 497 6.72 1.70 0.65
C TYR A 497 7.79 0.78 0.05
N TRP A 498 7.95 0.83 -1.27
CA TRP A 498 8.90 -0.06 -1.94
C TRP A 498 10.34 0.30 -1.60
N GLU A 499 10.64 1.56 -1.26
CA GLU A 499 11.96 1.99 -0.83
C GLU A 499 12.43 1.18 0.39
N ILE A 500 11.53 0.96 1.37
CA ILE A 500 11.77 0.17 2.57
C ILE A 500 11.97 -1.31 2.22
N GLY A 501 10.99 -1.92 1.54
CA GLY A 501 11.02 -3.34 1.24
C GLY A 501 12.15 -3.75 0.29
N LEU A 502 12.48 -2.90 -0.69
CA LEU A 502 13.59 -3.13 -1.63
C LEU A 502 14.94 -3.06 -0.91
N SER A 503 15.14 -2.05 -0.05
CA SER A 503 16.38 -1.91 0.72
C SER A 503 16.59 -3.08 1.68
N GLU A 504 15.53 -3.54 2.35
CA GLU A 504 15.59 -4.73 3.20
C GLU A 504 15.94 -5.98 2.37
N THR A 505 15.26 -6.17 1.24
CA THR A 505 15.48 -7.32 0.34
C THR A 505 16.91 -7.37 -0.19
N GLN A 506 17.42 -6.24 -0.67
CA GLN A 506 18.80 -6.10 -1.15
C GLN A 506 19.79 -6.53 -0.06
N ARG A 507 19.65 -5.98 1.15
CA ARG A 507 20.53 -6.29 2.29
C ARG A 507 20.49 -7.77 2.66
N VAL A 508 19.30 -8.33 2.89
CA VAL A 508 19.14 -9.72 3.36
C VAL A 508 19.65 -10.73 2.34
N LEU A 509 19.43 -10.50 1.04
CA LEU A 509 19.98 -11.36 0.00
C LEU A 509 21.51 -11.32 -0.04
N MET A 510 22.13 -10.17 0.19
CA MET A 510 23.59 -10.05 0.26
C MET A 510 24.16 -10.74 1.51
N GLU A 511 23.55 -10.51 2.68
CA GLU A 511 23.91 -11.16 3.95
C GLU A 511 23.88 -12.70 3.83
N ASN A 512 22.95 -13.24 3.05
CA ASN A 512 22.79 -14.68 2.83
C ASN A 512 23.57 -15.23 1.62
N GLY A 513 24.29 -14.39 0.87
CA GLY A 513 25.02 -14.83 -0.33
C GLY A 513 24.12 -15.35 -1.44
N LEU A 514 22.96 -14.71 -1.64
CA LEU A 514 21.95 -15.07 -2.64
C LEU A 514 21.72 -13.96 -3.67
N ARG A 515 22.31 -12.77 -3.48
CA ARG A 515 22.02 -11.59 -4.31
C ARG A 515 22.42 -11.77 -5.78
N ASP A 516 23.41 -12.60 -6.07
CA ASP A 516 23.87 -12.93 -7.42
C ASP A 516 22.92 -13.87 -8.19
N LYS A 517 22.02 -14.57 -7.48
CA LYS A 517 21.12 -15.58 -8.05
C LYS A 517 19.83 -15.02 -8.60
N VAL A 518 19.32 -13.94 -7.98
CA VAL A 518 17.99 -13.39 -8.31
C VAL A 518 18.08 -11.97 -8.79
N ARG A 519 17.33 -11.67 -9.84
CA ARG A 519 17.11 -10.28 -10.28
C ARG A 519 16.06 -9.62 -9.40
N LEU A 520 16.34 -8.39 -8.94
CA LEU A 520 15.34 -7.61 -8.23
C LEU A 520 14.55 -6.73 -9.20
N ARG A 521 13.23 -6.88 -9.17
CA ARG A 521 12.27 -6.01 -9.87
C ARG A 521 11.49 -5.21 -8.83
N VAL A 522 11.10 -4.00 -9.17
CA VAL A 522 10.30 -3.16 -8.27
C VAL A 522 9.19 -2.44 -9.02
N ASP A 523 8.03 -2.26 -8.38
CA ASP A 523 6.97 -1.38 -8.87
C ASP A 523 6.25 -0.68 -7.71
N GLY A 524 5.36 0.27 -8.05
CA GLY A 524 4.60 1.06 -7.10
C GLY A 524 4.85 2.55 -7.28
N GLY A 525 3.86 3.29 -7.79
CA GLY A 525 3.97 4.75 -7.94
C GLY A 525 5.08 5.27 -8.88
N MET A 526 5.75 4.41 -9.66
CA MET A 526 6.81 4.80 -10.61
C MET A 526 6.27 5.60 -11.79
N ARG A 527 6.93 6.74 -12.09
CA ARG A 527 6.46 7.76 -13.03
C ARG A 527 7.55 8.30 -13.95
N THR A 528 8.79 8.42 -13.46
CA THR A 528 9.86 9.18 -14.11
C THR A 528 11.17 8.39 -14.15
N GLY A 529 12.14 8.84 -14.95
CA GLY A 529 13.50 8.32 -14.95
C GLY A 529 14.21 8.51 -13.60
N ARG A 530 13.84 9.55 -12.84
CA ARG A 530 14.32 9.73 -11.46
C ARG A 530 13.91 8.59 -10.54
N ASP A 531 12.65 8.14 -10.62
CA ASP A 531 12.18 6.97 -9.84
C ASP A 531 13.01 5.72 -10.17
N VAL A 532 13.36 5.53 -11.45
CA VAL A 532 14.19 4.41 -11.92
C VAL A 532 15.60 4.46 -11.32
N VAL A 533 16.26 5.62 -11.38
CA VAL A 533 17.63 5.77 -10.86
C VAL A 533 17.66 5.55 -9.34
N LEU A 534 16.71 6.12 -8.60
CA LEU A 534 16.65 5.92 -7.14
C LEU A 534 16.38 4.45 -6.79
N ALA A 535 15.49 3.78 -7.53
CA ALA A 535 15.28 2.35 -7.37
C ALA A 535 16.53 1.52 -7.69
N ALA A 536 17.28 1.89 -8.73
CA ALA A 536 18.53 1.23 -9.08
C ALA A 536 19.56 1.35 -7.94
N LEU A 537 19.74 2.56 -7.39
CA LEU A 537 20.64 2.81 -6.25
C LEU A 537 20.26 1.98 -5.01
N LEU A 538 18.97 1.71 -4.80
CA LEU A 538 18.49 0.82 -3.73
C LEU A 538 18.60 -0.68 -4.07
N GLY A 539 18.98 -1.04 -5.29
CA GLY A 539 19.32 -2.41 -5.68
C GLY A 539 18.44 -3.04 -6.76
N ALA A 540 17.46 -2.32 -7.31
CA ALA A 540 16.62 -2.85 -8.38
C ALA A 540 17.33 -2.92 -9.74
N GLU A 541 16.95 -3.89 -10.55
CA GLU A 541 17.48 -4.13 -11.90
C GLU A 541 16.39 -4.05 -12.98
N GLU A 542 15.12 -4.26 -12.61
CA GLU A 542 13.95 -4.10 -13.49
C GLU A 542 12.87 -3.22 -12.82
N PHE A 543 12.16 -2.42 -13.63
CA PHE A 543 11.29 -1.33 -13.16
C PHE A 543 9.90 -1.46 -13.75
N GLY A 544 8.89 -1.57 -12.88
CA GLY A 544 7.51 -1.82 -13.25
C GLY A 544 6.63 -0.57 -13.28
N PHE A 545 5.91 -0.39 -14.39
CA PHE A 545 5.01 0.75 -14.61
C PHE A 545 3.57 0.27 -14.85
N GLY A 546 2.65 0.66 -13.97
CA GLY A 546 1.22 0.38 -14.14
C GLY A 546 0.46 1.64 -14.52
N THR A 547 0.19 2.49 -13.53
CA THR A 547 -0.65 3.67 -13.69
C THR A 547 -0.12 4.68 -14.70
N ALA A 548 1.19 4.92 -14.74
CA ALA A 548 1.77 5.85 -15.71
C ALA A 548 1.57 5.36 -17.16
N ALA A 549 1.75 4.06 -17.40
CA ALA A 549 1.46 3.43 -18.69
C ALA A 549 -0.02 3.59 -19.07
N MET A 550 -0.95 3.36 -18.14
CA MET A 550 -2.38 3.59 -18.41
C MET A 550 -2.71 5.05 -18.72
N ILE A 551 -2.03 6.02 -18.08
CA ILE A 551 -2.21 7.44 -18.39
C ILE A 551 -1.63 7.76 -19.77
N ALA A 552 -0.52 7.12 -20.15
CA ALA A 552 0.02 7.19 -21.50
C ALA A 552 -0.97 6.69 -22.58
N GLU A 553 -1.85 5.77 -22.22
CA GLU A 553 -2.95 5.29 -23.07
C GLU A 553 -4.22 6.17 -23.04
N GLY A 554 -4.29 7.17 -22.16
CA GLY A 554 -5.44 8.07 -22.06
C GLY A 554 -6.29 7.91 -20.80
N CYS A 555 -5.79 7.26 -19.74
CA CYS A 555 -6.43 7.34 -18.42
C CYS A 555 -6.41 8.80 -17.91
N VAL A 556 -7.54 9.25 -17.38
CA VAL A 556 -7.74 10.61 -16.81
C VAL A 556 -7.87 10.59 -15.28
N MET A 557 -7.49 9.48 -14.64
CA MET A 557 -7.57 9.28 -13.20
C MET A 557 -8.97 9.49 -12.58
N ALA A 558 -10.03 9.09 -13.32
CA ALA A 558 -11.41 9.23 -12.86
C ALA A 558 -11.75 8.38 -11.62
N ARG A 559 -10.97 7.31 -11.37
CA ARG A 559 -11.15 6.31 -10.28
C ARG A 559 -12.50 5.58 -10.33
N LEU A 560 -13.00 5.34 -11.54
CA LEU A 560 -14.25 4.60 -11.81
C LEU A 560 -14.00 3.19 -12.40
N CYS A 561 -12.80 2.64 -12.21
CA CYS A 561 -12.36 1.40 -12.86
C CYS A 561 -13.26 0.19 -12.49
N HIS A 562 -13.72 0.15 -11.24
CA HIS A 562 -14.60 -0.90 -10.72
C HIS A 562 -16.07 -0.72 -11.16
N THR A 563 -16.45 0.46 -11.68
CA THR A 563 -17.85 0.73 -12.00
C THR A 563 -18.26 0.27 -13.41
N ASN A 564 -17.30 -0.12 -14.23
CA ASN A 564 -17.44 -0.38 -15.68
C ASN A 564 -17.74 0.86 -16.52
N GLN A 565 -17.69 2.07 -15.95
CA GLN A 565 -18.05 3.32 -16.63
C GLN A 565 -16.82 4.20 -16.89
N CYS A 566 -15.71 3.59 -17.33
CA CYS A 566 -14.48 4.33 -17.61
C CYS A 566 -14.72 5.37 -18.72
N PRO A 567 -14.50 6.68 -18.47
CA PRO A 567 -14.86 7.72 -19.44
C PRO A 567 -14.03 7.69 -20.72
N THR A 568 -12.85 7.05 -20.70
CA THR A 568 -11.89 7.01 -21.81
C THR A 568 -11.67 5.61 -22.37
N GLY A 569 -12.54 4.64 -22.04
CA GLY A 569 -12.47 3.30 -22.61
C GLY A 569 -11.30 2.42 -22.13
N VAL A 570 -10.49 2.88 -21.19
CA VAL A 570 -9.32 2.13 -20.67
C VAL A 570 -9.73 0.97 -19.76
N ALA A 571 -10.55 1.21 -18.74
CA ALA A 571 -10.86 0.25 -17.67
C ALA A 571 -12.33 -0.20 -17.68
N THR A 572 -12.83 -0.68 -18.82
CA THR A 572 -14.23 -1.05 -19.03
C THR A 572 -14.38 -2.20 -20.02
N GLN A 573 -15.43 -3.00 -19.85
CA GLN A 573 -15.89 -4.02 -20.79
C GLN A 573 -17.18 -3.61 -21.50
N ASP A 574 -17.77 -2.47 -21.15
CA ASP A 574 -18.97 -1.94 -21.78
C ASP A 574 -18.62 -1.37 -23.17
N PRO A 575 -19.21 -1.88 -24.26
CA PRO A 575 -18.95 -1.41 -25.62
C PRO A 575 -19.09 0.11 -25.77
N LYS A 576 -20.10 0.72 -25.14
CA LYS A 576 -20.37 2.18 -25.20
C LYS A 576 -19.18 3.00 -24.71
N TYR A 577 -18.47 2.50 -23.71
CA TYR A 577 -17.30 3.18 -23.17
C TYR A 577 -16.01 2.77 -23.87
N ARG A 578 -15.90 1.53 -24.35
CA ARG A 578 -14.75 1.05 -25.16
C ARG A 578 -14.60 1.82 -26.46
N GLU A 579 -15.70 2.20 -27.11
CA GLU A 579 -15.70 3.07 -28.30
C GLU A 579 -15.00 4.43 -28.07
N LYS A 580 -14.84 4.85 -26.82
CA LYS A 580 -14.16 6.11 -26.45
C LYS A 580 -12.65 5.95 -26.29
N PHE A 581 -12.13 4.73 -26.40
CA PHE A 581 -10.69 4.48 -26.29
C PHE A 581 -9.95 5.12 -27.47
N LYS A 582 -9.01 6.00 -27.14
CA LYS A 582 -8.15 6.71 -28.11
C LYS A 582 -6.66 6.46 -27.87
N GLY A 583 -6.33 5.48 -27.03
CA GLY A 583 -4.95 5.12 -26.72
C GLY A 583 -4.24 4.61 -27.98
N ARG A 584 -2.96 4.98 -28.10
CA ARG A 584 -2.13 4.66 -29.26
C ARG A 584 -0.82 4.04 -28.80
N VAL A 585 -0.33 3.06 -29.56
CA VAL A 585 0.96 2.41 -29.32
C VAL A 585 2.08 3.45 -29.28
N GLU A 586 2.04 4.43 -30.18
CA GLU A 586 3.03 5.51 -30.28
C GLU A 586 3.08 6.39 -29.01
N ASN A 587 1.94 6.54 -28.31
CA ASN A 587 1.89 7.31 -27.08
C ASN A 587 2.64 6.62 -25.94
N VAL A 588 2.37 5.33 -25.76
CA VAL A 588 3.06 4.49 -24.77
C VAL A 588 4.55 4.42 -25.09
N MET A 589 4.90 4.24 -26.36
CA MET A 589 6.30 4.19 -26.79
C MET A 589 7.04 5.51 -26.56
N ALA A 590 6.41 6.65 -26.86
CA ALA A 590 7.02 7.96 -26.62
C ALA A 590 7.28 8.21 -25.13
N TYR A 591 6.34 7.83 -24.26
CA TYR A 591 6.51 7.94 -22.81
C TYR A 591 7.71 7.14 -22.31
N PHE A 592 7.82 5.85 -22.65
CA PHE A 592 8.93 5.03 -22.16
C PHE A 592 10.28 5.47 -22.72
N ARG A 593 10.34 5.93 -23.98
CA ARG A 593 11.58 6.52 -24.52
C ARG A 593 12.00 7.77 -23.77
N ALA A 594 11.05 8.62 -23.39
CA ALA A 594 11.37 9.83 -22.62
C ALA A 594 11.83 9.50 -21.20
N VAL A 595 11.21 8.51 -20.52
CA VAL A 595 11.69 7.99 -19.22
C VAL A 595 13.12 7.45 -19.35
N ALA A 596 13.40 6.63 -20.36
CA ALA A 596 14.73 6.08 -20.58
C ALA A 596 15.76 7.17 -20.93
N GLN A 597 15.38 8.20 -21.68
CA GLN A 597 16.24 9.35 -21.96
C GLN A 597 16.56 10.16 -20.70
N GLU A 598 15.59 10.38 -19.81
CA GLU A 598 15.83 11.02 -18.51
C GLU A 598 16.80 10.20 -17.64
N VAL A 599 16.67 8.87 -17.64
CA VAL A 599 17.66 7.99 -16.97
C VAL A 599 19.06 8.25 -17.52
N ARG A 600 19.23 8.35 -18.84
CA ARG A 600 20.56 8.63 -19.44
C ARG A 600 21.12 9.98 -19.00
N GLU A 601 20.27 11.00 -18.97
CA GLU A 601 20.66 12.34 -18.52
C GLU A 601 21.08 12.37 -17.06
N ILE A 602 20.40 11.61 -16.20
CA ILE A 602 20.77 11.48 -14.79
C ILE A 602 22.09 10.72 -14.64
N LEU A 603 22.27 9.60 -15.33
CA LEU A 603 23.53 8.84 -15.31
C LEU A 603 24.71 9.69 -15.79
N ALA A 604 24.52 10.49 -16.83
CA ALA A 604 25.50 11.45 -17.32
C ALA A 604 25.89 12.49 -16.26
N GLN A 605 24.90 13.04 -15.53
CA GLN A 605 25.13 13.94 -14.39
C GLN A 605 25.88 13.27 -13.23
N MET A 606 25.63 11.98 -13.00
CA MET A 606 26.34 11.15 -12.03
C MET A 606 27.73 10.71 -12.51
N GLY A 607 28.11 10.98 -13.76
CA GLY A 607 29.41 10.62 -14.33
C GLY A 607 29.60 9.13 -14.61
N VAL A 608 28.51 8.36 -14.75
CA VAL A 608 28.52 6.90 -14.97
C VAL A 608 27.91 6.56 -16.34
N ARG A 609 28.34 5.45 -16.95
CA ARG A 609 27.96 5.10 -18.34
C ARG A 609 26.79 4.14 -18.43
N SER A 610 26.35 3.52 -17.33
CA SER A 610 25.27 2.55 -17.35
C SER A 610 24.55 2.42 -16.00
N LEU A 611 23.32 1.90 -16.02
CA LEU A 611 22.59 1.52 -14.82
C LEU A 611 23.35 0.47 -14.01
N ASP A 612 24.03 -0.48 -14.66
CA ASP A 612 24.77 -1.54 -13.96
C ASP A 612 25.90 -1.00 -13.07
N GLU A 613 26.40 0.21 -13.34
CA GLU A 613 27.43 0.86 -12.51
C GLU A 613 26.90 1.42 -11.19
N ILE A 614 25.58 1.61 -11.06
CA ILE A 614 24.95 2.25 -9.89
C ILE A 614 24.05 1.30 -9.10
N ILE A 615 23.73 0.11 -9.61
CA ILE A 615 22.82 -0.81 -8.94
C ILE A 615 23.35 -1.16 -7.54
N GLY A 616 22.57 -0.83 -6.51
CA GLY A 616 22.91 -1.05 -5.11
C GLY A 616 23.94 -0.08 -4.51
N LYS A 617 24.42 0.94 -5.25
CA LYS A 617 25.41 1.91 -4.75
C LYS A 617 24.77 3.02 -3.93
N ARG A 618 24.37 2.69 -2.70
CA ARG A 618 23.69 3.62 -1.78
C ARG A 618 24.57 4.79 -1.34
N ASP A 619 25.89 4.66 -1.45
CA ASP A 619 26.84 5.75 -1.23
C ASP A 619 26.64 6.92 -2.21
N LEU A 620 26.02 6.68 -3.37
CA LEU A 620 25.65 7.72 -4.34
C LEU A 620 24.29 8.37 -4.06
N LEU A 621 23.59 7.96 -3.00
CA LEU A 621 22.38 8.66 -2.54
C LEU A 621 22.75 9.83 -1.62
N GLU A 622 21.90 10.85 -1.61
CA GLU A 622 21.92 11.94 -0.66
C GLU A 622 20.50 12.28 -0.19
N VAL A 623 20.38 12.99 0.94
CA VAL A 623 19.09 13.41 1.48
C VAL A 623 18.71 14.77 0.93
N ARG A 624 17.45 14.90 0.50
CA ARG A 624 16.82 16.15 0.08
C ARG A 624 15.75 16.53 1.09
N THR A 625 15.79 17.77 1.56
CA THR A 625 14.78 18.33 2.47
C THR A 625 14.11 19.54 1.84
N TYR A 626 12.93 19.91 2.36
CA TYR A 626 12.12 20.98 1.82
C TYR A 626 11.71 21.94 2.94
N ASP A 627 12.10 23.22 2.85
CA ASP A 627 11.79 24.22 3.88
C ASP A 627 10.27 24.43 4.07
N HIS A 628 9.50 24.34 2.98
CA HIS A 628 8.04 24.49 3.01
C HIS A 628 7.31 23.24 3.52
N ILE A 629 8.04 22.15 3.80
CA ILE A 629 7.52 20.93 4.45
C ILE A 629 8.41 20.66 5.66
N PRO A 630 8.19 21.33 6.81
CA PRO A 630 9.07 21.22 7.98
C PRO A 630 9.33 19.77 8.43
N GLY A 631 8.33 18.89 8.31
CA GLY A 631 8.45 17.47 8.63
C GLY A 631 9.49 16.71 7.78
N SER A 632 9.83 17.20 6.58
CA SER A 632 10.84 16.58 5.73
C SER A 632 12.22 16.51 6.38
N LYS A 633 12.55 17.43 7.29
CA LYS A 633 13.83 17.48 8.02
C LYS A 633 13.88 16.51 9.21
N ARG A 634 12.73 15.99 9.65
CA ARG A 634 12.62 15.07 10.79
C ARG A 634 12.72 13.60 10.39
N VAL A 635 12.41 13.29 9.13
CA VAL A 635 12.48 11.91 8.61
C VAL A 635 13.93 11.45 8.58
N LYS A 636 14.24 10.40 9.34
CA LYS A 636 15.59 9.82 9.43
C LYS A 636 15.84 8.89 8.24
N LEU A 637 16.53 9.39 7.23
CA LEU A 637 16.79 8.68 5.96
C LEU A 637 18.19 8.08 5.90
N GLU A 638 19.00 8.25 6.93
CA GLU A 638 20.39 7.80 6.98
C GLU A 638 20.50 6.28 6.79
N GLU A 639 19.48 5.51 7.18
CA GLU A 639 19.45 4.05 6.95
C GLU A 639 19.43 3.67 5.47
N PHE A 640 18.89 4.54 4.60
CA PHE A 640 18.98 4.38 3.15
C PHE A 640 20.35 4.76 2.60
N LEU A 641 21.12 5.61 3.30
CA LEU A 641 22.43 6.09 2.84
C LEU A 641 23.61 5.24 3.31
N LYS A 642 23.48 4.55 4.45
CA LYS A 642 24.61 3.81 5.06
C LYS A 642 25.12 2.69 4.16
N GLU A 643 26.43 2.47 4.10
CA GLU A 643 26.97 1.22 3.55
C GLU A 643 26.97 0.16 4.66
N GLY A 644 25.86 -0.57 4.77
CA GLY A 644 25.71 -1.70 5.69
C GLY A 644 25.78 -3.05 4.97
N TYR A 645 26.28 -3.05 3.73
CA TYR A 645 26.34 -4.26 2.92
C TYR A 645 27.59 -5.08 3.25
N PRO A 646 27.48 -6.42 3.29
CA PRO A 646 28.65 -7.26 3.48
C PRO A 646 29.67 -7.03 2.35
N GLU A 647 30.94 -6.83 2.72
CA GLU A 647 32.03 -6.59 1.77
C GLU A 647 32.21 -7.76 0.78
N GLY A 648 32.59 -7.44 -0.46
CA GLY A 648 32.88 -8.42 -1.50
C GLY A 648 31.67 -9.20 -2.03
N ARG A 649 30.44 -8.92 -1.57
CA ARG A 649 29.22 -9.53 -2.11
C ARG A 649 28.72 -8.80 -3.36
N PRO A 650 28.19 -9.52 -4.36
CA PRO A 650 27.57 -8.90 -5.52
C PRO A 650 26.38 -8.00 -5.15
N LEU A 651 26.30 -6.82 -5.75
CA LEU A 651 25.20 -5.86 -5.59
C LEU A 651 24.01 -6.15 -6.50
N ARG A 652 24.21 -7.00 -7.51
CA ARG A 652 23.22 -7.31 -8.56
C ARG A 652 23.26 -8.79 -8.94
N CYS A 653 22.26 -9.21 -9.70
CA CYS A 653 22.22 -10.54 -10.25
C CYS A 653 23.37 -10.73 -11.25
N LEU A 654 24.07 -11.86 -11.16
CA LEU A 654 25.14 -12.26 -12.06
C LEU A 654 24.75 -13.46 -12.92
N GLN A 655 23.68 -14.15 -12.54
CA GLN A 655 23.19 -15.34 -13.21
C GLN A 655 22.02 -14.98 -14.13
N GLU A 656 21.91 -15.66 -15.27
CA GLU A 656 20.77 -15.43 -16.16
C GLU A 656 19.49 -16.12 -15.66
N ARG A 657 19.67 -17.31 -15.07
CA ARG A 657 18.66 -18.19 -14.47
C ARG A 657 19.24 -18.79 -13.19
N ASN A 658 18.35 -19.11 -12.26
CA ASN A 658 18.63 -19.76 -10.98
C ASN A 658 18.07 -21.18 -11.04
N ASP A 659 18.75 -22.07 -11.74
CA ASP A 659 18.40 -23.48 -11.93
C ASP A 659 19.40 -24.46 -11.30
#